data_AF-A0A942DAY2-F1
#
_entry.id   AF-A0A942DAY2-F1
#
_cell.length_a   1.000
_cell.length_b   1.000
_cell.length_c   1.000
_cell.angle_alpha   90.00
_cell.angle_beta   90.00
_cell.angle_gamma   90.00
#
_symmetry.space_group_name_H-M   'P 1'
#
loop_
_entity.id
_entity.type
_entity.pdbx_description
1 polymer ?
#
loop_
_entity_poly.entity_id
_entity_poly.type
_entity_poly.pdbx_seq_one_letter_code
_entity_poly.pdbx_strand_id
1 'polypeptide(L)'
;MNRLTDKVSISRRSRGQTLGLVAVVTLVIVVFGIGCYLLMLVMGGSRETANATDAGDLSIAKNALVGPRKKLISFTNPDVQNNFGALTDDGYVDLKVYNRMVGQALLVALNAKDSLSPTAGDNAVKVWRALNDVAQFLRVNQSDKAVMGPYFLRVSDSNNTRMLSQETMAFQDLSVSFMRRGLSTNIAVNPVVLAGYHNDPHLPLNDSGNLSPKFGVKYLSGYKPYIVPLSNGAKIAFSGITMLPGDKPHLVSTGEFDKEREDDFVVGQGVPAYPANTIPSNSFKSTGKSSVAHDHTFLTAVAAAIVGSLDQEYTMSIPNGYIMIVNGPSNPPSSRPASKELDIFSHELATGIATNGSAFANAGSRNNTGGPNGEAVVPASSPSGCWDAWYYYNTTAYPRYQRELAEWQQAQGGNPTIPTPTNPAPQPPSIPCTNGIYSVNGGGAASNAELRSIRTEWQPDCIWTDYSSSPKTICVDELPTFRQAYNRPGSWDNSPYADTGFTNLENFKVAAQASRFNVTTCASVSSPAQPSGVKYFDHSKSYESPGRSPYNFGVEKSPYDYLAMIDQTSGPCALTDEMTFLRHTVDQIMPGAGAGISDILKSKPLKLGQTLYIYRSGDRIVMDASLPPGRVLVPPTSPDGYDWQCGKPYPVIRQTVDTTMDADMPTPYDEVPGDFKCTDKAMWHSSSGYNNLLGVLTFTNQCDPRATFCKPN
;
A
#
# COMPACT_ATOMS: atom_id res chain seq x y z
N MET A 1 -56.86 -92.90 101.23
CA MET A 1 -56.13 -91.81 100.54
C MET A 1 -55.55 -92.34 99.25
N ASN A 2 -55.80 -91.70 98.11
CA ASN A 2 -54.83 -91.46 97.02
C ASN A 2 -55.55 -90.67 95.91
N ARG A 3 -54.93 -89.56 95.48
CA ARG A 3 -55.54 -88.60 94.56
C ARG A 3 -55.42 -89.08 93.11
N LEU A 4 -56.46 -88.78 92.33
CA LEU A 4 -56.43 -88.79 90.87
C LEU A 4 -55.41 -87.75 90.36
N THR A 5 -54.61 -88.13 89.37
CA THR A 5 -53.69 -87.24 88.65
C THR A 5 -54.25 -86.94 87.26
N ASP A 6 -54.92 -85.80 87.11
CA ASP A 6 -55.38 -85.33 85.80
C ASP A 6 -54.22 -84.81 84.94
N LYS A 7 -54.16 -85.29 83.69
CA LYS A 7 -53.25 -84.78 82.66
C LYS A 7 -53.81 -83.50 82.04
N VAL A 8 -53.26 -82.34 82.40
CA VAL A 8 -53.55 -81.08 81.69
C VAL A 8 -52.74 -81.00 80.39
N SER A 9 -53.38 -81.24 79.25
CA SER A 9 -52.77 -81.02 77.93
C SER A 9 -52.90 -79.54 77.52
N ILE A 10 -51.84 -78.76 77.76
CA ILE A 10 -51.79 -77.35 77.34
C ILE A 10 -51.67 -77.26 75.81
N SER A 11 -52.72 -76.73 75.17
CA SER A 11 -52.79 -76.56 73.71
C SER A 11 -51.77 -75.55 73.17
N ARG A 12 -50.63 -76.04 72.68
CA ARG A 12 -49.67 -75.25 71.88
C ARG A 12 -50.21 -74.99 70.47
N ARG A 13 -51.15 -74.04 70.29
CA ARG A 13 -51.66 -73.69 68.94
C ARG A 13 -51.77 -72.20 68.57
N SER A 14 -51.54 -71.26 69.49
CA SER A 14 -51.69 -69.81 69.21
C SER A 14 -50.41 -69.06 68.80
N ARG A 15 -49.20 -69.61 69.03
CA ARG A 15 -47.93 -68.90 68.77
C ARG A 15 -47.55 -68.75 67.29
N GLY A 16 -48.16 -69.52 66.38
CA GLY A 16 -47.82 -69.47 64.95
C GLY A 16 -48.39 -68.25 64.21
N GLN A 17 -49.59 -67.80 64.58
CA GLN A 17 -50.26 -66.68 63.90
C GLN A 17 -49.55 -65.34 64.14
N THR A 18 -49.07 -65.09 65.36
CA THR A 18 -48.30 -63.88 65.69
C THR A 18 -46.99 -63.81 64.91
N LEU A 19 -46.32 -64.96 64.72
CA LEU A 19 -45.04 -65.05 64.01
C LEU A 19 -45.22 -64.79 62.51
N GLY A 20 -46.31 -65.27 61.91
CA GLY A 20 -46.69 -64.95 60.54
C GLY A 20 -46.99 -63.46 60.31
N LEU A 21 -47.73 -62.83 61.22
CA LEU A 21 -48.01 -61.38 61.15
C LEU A 21 -46.72 -60.56 61.20
N VAL A 22 -45.82 -60.86 62.15
CA VAL A 22 -44.53 -60.17 62.28
C VAL A 22 -43.70 -60.33 61.01
N ALA A 23 -43.60 -61.54 60.46
CA ALA A 23 -42.85 -61.79 59.22
C ALA A 23 -43.38 -60.98 58.03
N VAL A 24 -44.70 -60.88 57.86
CA VAL A 24 -45.32 -60.06 56.79
C VAL A 24 -45.07 -58.57 57.01
N VAL A 25 -45.22 -58.06 58.24
CA VAL A 25 -44.95 -56.65 58.55
C VAL A 25 -43.47 -56.30 58.34
N THR A 26 -42.54 -57.15 58.77
CA THR A 26 -41.10 -56.96 58.51
C THR A 26 -40.80 -56.99 57.01
N LEU A 27 -41.39 -57.91 56.24
CA LEU A 27 -41.25 -57.95 54.78
C LEU A 27 -41.73 -56.64 54.13
N VAL A 28 -42.91 -56.14 54.51
CA VAL A 28 -43.47 -54.88 53.99
C VAL A 28 -42.56 -53.69 54.32
N ILE A 29 -42.02 -53.61 55.54
CA ILE A 29 -41.07 -52.55 55.93
C ILE A 29 -39.77 -52.65 55.11
N VAL A 30 -39.25 -53.85 54.87
CA VAL A 30 -38.04 -54.05 54.03
C VAL A 30 -38.30 -53.64 52.58
N VAL A 31 -39.44 -54.03 51.99
CA VAL A 31 -39.84 -53.64 50.63
C VAL A 31 -40.02 -52.13 50.53
N PHE A 32 -40.65 -51.48 51.51
CA PHE A 32 -40.81 -50.03 51.56
C PHE A 32 -39.45 -49.32 51.70
N GLY A 33 -38.55 -49.83 52.55
CA GLY A 33 -37.19 -49.32 52.70
C GLY A 33 -36.37 -49.40 51.41
N ILE A 34 -36.44 -50.53 50.70
CA ILE A 34 -35.80 -50.70 49.37
C ILE A 34 -36.42 -49.73 48.36
N GLY A 35 -37.74 -49.58 48.33
CA GLY A 35 -38.42 -48.62 47.45
C GLY A 35 -38.01 -47.17 47.70
N CYS A 36 -37.95 -46.75 48.97
CA CYS A 36 -37.46 -45.42 49.34
C CYS A 36 -35.98 -45.22 48.98
N TYR A 37 -35.13 -46.24 49.17
CA TYR A 37 -33.72 -46.18 48.80
C TYR A 37 -33.53 -46.01 47.28
N LEU A 38 -34.21 -46.81 46.46
CA LEU A 38 -34.19 -46.67 45.00
C LEU A 38 -34.68 -45.28 44.55
N LEU A 39 -35.74 -44.77 45.17
CA LEU A 39 -36.27 -43.44 44.87
C LEU A 39 -35.26 -42.32 45.25
N MET A 40 -34.55 -42.46 46.37
CA MET A 40 -33.45 -41.56 46.75
C MET A 40 -32.27 -41.63 45.77
N LEU A 41 -31.89 -42.82 45.28
CA LEU A 41 -30.85 -42.97 44.25
C LEU A 41 -31.25 -42.27 42.95
N VAL A 42 -32.47 -42.45 42.48
CA VAL A 42 -32.96 -41.81 41.24
C VAL A 42 -33.05 -40.29 41.40
N MET A 43 -33.61 -39.78 42.51
CA MET A 43 -33.71 -38.33 42.74
C MET A 43 -32.33 -37.67 42.97
N GLY A 44 -31.43 -38.34 43.67
CA GLY A 44 -30.06 -37.87 43.91
C GLY A 44 -29.21 -37.89 42.64
N GLY A 45 -29.16 -39.03 41.97
CA GLY A 45 -28.44 -39.21 40.71
C GLY A 45 -28.97 -38.33 39.57
N SER A 46 -30.26 -38.00 39.55
CA SER A 46 -30.82 -37.00 38.63
C SER A 46 -30.22 -35.60 38.85
N ARG A 47 -30.05 -35.18 40.11
CA ARG A 47 -29.38 -33.91 40.45
C ARG A 47 -27.89 -33.93 40.11
N GLU A 48 -27.20 -35.05 40.37
CA GLU A 48 -25.79 -35.21 39.97
C GLU A 48 -25.64 -35.14 38.44
N THR A 49 -26.51 -35.83 37.69
CA THR A 49 -26.52 -35.82 36.21
C THR A 49 -26.79 -34.41 35.66
N ALA A 50 -27.71 -33.67 36.28
CA ALA A 50 -27.99 -32.27 35.92
C ALA A 50 -26.77 -31.38 36.17
N ASN A 51 -26.21 -31.38 37.40
CA ASN A 51 -25.03 -30.59 37.75
C ASN A 51 -23.81 -30.90 36.86
N ALA A 52 -23.59 -32.18 36.53
CA ALA A 52 -22.52 -32.60 35.63
C ALA A 52 -22.73 -32.13 34.18
N THR A 53 -23.99 -32.10 33.72
CA THR A 53 -24.36 -31.58 32.39
C THR A 53 -24.21 -30.06 32.32
N ASP A 54 -24.70 -29.34 33.33
CA ASP A 54 -24.53 -27.89 33.49
C ASP A 54 -23.05 -27.49 33.46
N ALA A 55 -22.20 -28.18 34.24
CA ALA A 55 -20.77 -27.93 34.27
C ALA A 55 -20.07 -28.29 32.95
N GLY A 56 -20.53 -29.34 32.27
CA GLY A 56 -20.06 -29.73 30.94
C GLY A 56 -20.40 -28.70 29.86
N ASP A 57 -21.63 -28.20 29.82
CA ASP A 57 -22.09 -27.23 28.82
C ASP A 57 -21.48 -25.83 29.06
N LEU A 58 -21.34 -25.42 30.32
CA LEU A 58 -20.55 -24.25 30.70
C LEU A 58 -19.08 -24.37 30.26
N SER A 59 -18.52 -25.59 30.29
CA SER A 59 -17.18 -25.87 29.75
C SER A 59 -17.16 -25.76 28.22
N ILE A 60 -18.18 -26.23 27.49
CA ILE A 60 -18.32 -25.98 26.05
C ILE A 60 -18.26 -24.46 25.79
N ALA A 61 -19.14 -23.68 26.41
CA ALA A 61 -19.21 -22.23 26.20
C ALA A 61 -17.90 -21.50 26.58
N LYS A 62 -17.20 -21.93 27.63
CA LYS A 62 -15.88 -21.37 27.99
C LYS A 62 -14.80 -21.70 26.96
N ASN A 63 -14.74 -22.95 26.47
CA ASN A 63 -13.72 -23.36 25.51
C ASN A 63 -14.03 -22.85 24.09
N ALA A 64 -15.31 -22.70 23.72
CA ALA A 64 -15.79 -22.16 22.44
C ALA A 64 -15.17 -20.80 22.05
N LEU A 65 -14.73 -20.03 23.05
CA LEU A 65 -14.07 -18.74 22.87
C LEU A 65 -12.66 -18.87 22.24
N VAL A 66 -11.93 -19.94 22.58
CA VAL A 66 -10.50 -20.18 22.24
C VAL A 66 -10.27 -21.43 21.39
N GLY A 67 -11.33 -22.22 21.15
CA GLY A 67 -11.33 -23.45 20.37
C GLY A 67 -12.77 -23.76 19.92
N PRO A 68 -13.03 -24.14 18.66
CA PRO A 68 -12.09 -24.49 17.61
C PRO A 68 -11.25 -23.31 17.13
N ARG A 69 -9.96 -23.56 16.86
CA ARG A 69 -9.02 -22.54 16.37
C ARG A 69 -8.17 -23.07 15.23
N LYS A 70 -7.83 -22.19 14.29
CA LYS A 70 -7.06 -22.53 13.08
C LYS A 70 -5.99 -21.48 12.81
N LYS A 71 -4.78 -21.91 12.43
CA LYS A 71 -3.70 -20.97 12.08
C LYS A 71 -4.07 -20.17 10.83
N LEU A 72 -3.82 -18.86 10.81
CA LEU A 72 -4.05 -17.99 9.65
C LEU A 72 -3.44 -18.57 8.35
N ILE A 73 -2.18 -19.00 8.41
CA ILE A 73 -1.43 -19.61 7.29
C ILE A 73 -2.03 -20.93 6.75
N SER A 74 -3.04 -21.50 7.40
CA SER A 74 -3.67 -22.76 7.00
C SER A 74 -5.06 -22.58 6.36
N PHE A 75 -5.51 -21.34 6.20
CA PHE A 75 -6.64 -21.02 5.33
C PHE A 75 -6.18 -21.02 3.87
N THR A 76 -6.96 -21.64 2.99
CA THR A 76 -6.66 -21.70 1.54
C THR A 76 -6.71 -20.31 0.90
N ASN A 77 -7.51 -19.41 1.47
CA ASN A 77 -7.60 -18.02 1.06
C ASN A 77 -6.48 -17.19 1.70
N PRO A 78 -5.50 -16.66 0.93
CA PRO A 78 -4.39 -15.88 1.47
C PRO A 78 -4.83 -14.52 2.04
N ASP A 79 -5.98 -13.99 1.62
CA ASP A 79 -6.50 -12.71 2.11
C ASP A 79 -6.82 -12.77 3.61
N VAL A 80 -7.09 -13.96 4.17
CA VAL A 80 -7.26 -14.18 5.61
C VAL A 80 -5.99 -13.78 6.38
N GLN A 81 -4.82 -14.25 5.93
CA GLN A 81 -3.54 -13.91 6.54
C GLN A 81 -3.16 -12.45 6.27
N ASN A 82 -3.27 -12.00 5.01
CA ASN A 82 -2.79 -10.69 4.58
C ASN A 82 -3.53 -9.52 5.26
N ASN A 83 -4.83 -9.69 5.52
CA ASN A 83 -5.66 -8.67 6.16
C ASN A 83 -5.68 -8.84 7.69
N PHE A 84 -5.96 -10.04 8.22
CA PHE A 84 -6.23 -10.22 9.65
C PHE A 84 -5.03 -10.64 10.51
N GLY A 85 -3.83 -10.79 9.95
CA GLY A 85 -2.61 -11.14 10.71
C GLY A 85 -2.28 -10.23 11.89
N ALA A 86 -2.73 -8.97 11.85
CA ALA A 86 -2.61 -7.99 12.93
C ALA A 86 -3.47 -8.28 14.17
N LEU A 87 -4.53 -9.08 14.01
CA LEU A 87 -5.61 -9.21 14.98
C LEU A 87 -5.44 -10.43 15.90
N THR A 88 -4.58 -11.36 15.53
CA THR A 88 -4.32 -12.60 16.27
C THR A 88 -3.07 -12.48 17.13
N ASP A 89 -3.18 -12.71 18.44
CA ASP A 89 -2.03 -12.57 19.35
C ASP A 89 -1.00 -13.72 19.17
N ASP A 90 -1.43 -14.90 18.71
CA ASP A 90 -0.64 -16.13 18.56
C ASP A 90 -0.64 -16.71 17.14
N GLY A 91 -1.20 -15.98 16.16
CA GLY A 91 -1.37 -16.45 14.77
C GLY A 91 -2.54 -17.41 14.54
N TYR A 92 -3.36 -17.69 15.55
CA TYR A 92 -4.59 -18.49 15.42
C TYR A 92 -5.83 -17.61 15.34
N VAL A 93 -6.82 -18.11 14.61
CA VAL A 93 -8.16 -17.56 14.51
C VAL A 93 -9.11 -18.40 15.35
N ASP A 94 -9.84 -17.74 16.24
CA ASP A 94 -10.84 -18.28 17.14
C ASP A 94 -12.03 -17.30 17.27
N LEU A 95 -12.99 -17.62 18.13
CA LEU A 95 -14.16 -16.78 18.38
C LEU A 95 -13.79 -15.45 19.08
N LYS A 96 -12.78 -15.46 19.95
CA LYS A 96 -12.24 -14.27 20.63
C LYS A 96 -11.79 -13.20 19.62
N VAL A 97 -11.11 -13.61 18.55
CA VAL A 97 -10.59 -12.67 17.53
C VAL A 97 -11.64 -12.34 16.45
N TYR A 98 -12.62 -13.23 16.20
CA TYR A 98 -13.60 -13.09 15.11
C TYR A 98 -14.22 -11.68 15.01
N ASN A 99 -14.76 -11.16 16.12
CA ASN A 99 -15.38 -9.84 16.14
C ASN A 99 -14.42 -8.70 15.75
N ARG A 100 -13.12 -8.82 16.04
CA ARG A 100 -12.11 -7.84 15.57
C ARG A 100 -11.97 -7.88 14.04
N MET A 101 -12.04 -9.06 13.46
CA MET A 101 -11.99 -9.26 12.00
C MET A 101 -13.22 -8.66 11.32
N VAL A 102 -14.42 -8.81 11.93
CA VAL A 102 -15.64 -8.13 11.48
C VAL A 102 -15.45 -6.61 11.49
N GLY A 103 -14.93 -6.04 12.59
CA GLY A 103 -14.68 -4.59 12.70
C GLY A 103 -13.69 -4.05 11.66
N GLN A 104 -12.59 -4.77 11.41
CA GLN A 104 -11.63 -4.40 10.38
C GLN A 104 -12.22 -4.53 8.97
N ALA A 105 -12.89 -5.65 8.65
CA ALA A 105 -13.47 -5.86 7.33
C ALA A 105 -14.61 -4.86 7.01
N LEU A 106 -15.36 -4.45 8.04
CA LEU A 106 -16.35 -3.40 7.96
C LEU A 106 -15.73 -2.03 7.65
N LEU A 107 -14.64 -1.64 8.33
CA LEU A 107 -13.91 -0.41 7.98
C LEU A 107 -13.40 -0.45 6.53
N VAL A 108 -12.89 -1.60 6.06
CA VAL A 108 -12.45 -1.76 4.67
C VAL A 108 -13.59 -1.55 3.67
N ALA A 109 -14.78 -2.07 3.98
CA ALA A 109 -15.96 -1.86 3.16
C ALA A 109 -16.47 -0.41 3.16
N LEU A 110 -16.42 0.28 4.31
CA LEU A 110 -16.79 1.69 4.42
C LEU A 110 -15.81 2.59 3.65
N ASN A 111 -14.51 2.34 3.76
CA ASN A 111 -13.49 3.03 2.95
C ASN A 111 -13.71 2.78 1.45
N ALA A 112 -14.01 1.54 1.05
CA ALA A 112 -14.30 1.21 -0.34
C ALA A 112 -15.56 1.92 -0.87
N LYS A 113 -16.63 1.99 -0.07
CA LYS A 113 -17.84 2.76 -0.38
C LYS A 113 -17.52 4.23 -0.61
N ASP A 114 -16.84 4.88 0.34
CA ASP A 114 -16.56 6.32 0.29
C ASP A 114 -15.51 6.69 -0.79
N SER A 115 -14.62 5.75 -1.15
CA SER A 115 -13.68 5.94 -2.26
C SER A 115 -14.33 5.98 -3.65
N LEU A 116 -15.60 5.56 -3.78
CA LEU A 116 -16.37 5.44 -5.03
C LEU A 116 -15.73 4.58 -6.14
N SER A 117 -14.58 3.94 -5.90
CA SER A 117 -13.84 3.17 -6.91
C SER A 117 -14.33 1.72 -7.00
N PRO A 118 -14.66 1.19 -8.20
CA PRO A 118 -15.04 -0.21 -8.37
C PRO A 118 -13.94 -1.19 -7.90
N THR A 119 -12.66 -0.85 -8.08
CA THR A 119 -11.53 -1.70 -7.65
C THR A 119 -11.43 -1.81 -6.14
N ALA A 120 -11.69 -0.72 -5.41
CA ALA A 120 -11.84 -0.76 -3.95
C ALA A 120 -13.03 -1.65 -3.53
N GLY A 121 -14.14 -1.58 -4.27
CA GLY A 121 -15.29 -2.48 -4.07
C GLY A 121 -14.93 -3.96 -4.23
N ASP A 122 -14.22 -4.32 -5.29
CA ASP A 122 -13.76 -5.70 -5.53
C ASP A 122 -12.80 -6.19 -4.45
N ASN A 123 -11.91 -5.31 -3.97
CA ASN A 123 -10.98 -5.60 -2.88
C ASN A 123 -11.69 -5.76 -1.52
N ALA A 124 -12.70 -4.94 -1.22
CA ALA A 124 -13.55 -5.12 -0.04
C ALA A 124 -14.31 -6.46 -0.09
N VAL A 125 -14.79 -6.88 -1.28
CA VAL A 125 -15.40 -8.21 -1.47
C VAL A 125 -14.41 -9.36 -1.17
N LYS A 126 -13.10 -9.19 -1.46
CA LYS A 126 -12.07 -10.19 -1.07
C LYS A 126 -11.92 -10.30 0.45
N VAL A 127 -11.82 -9.17 1.15
CA VAL A 127 -11.73 -9.15 2.63
C VAL A 127 -12.99 -9.73 3.28
N TRP A 128 -14.16 -9.44 2.72
CA TRP A 128 -15.43 -10.02 3.15
C TRP A 128 -15.50 -11.54 2.92
N ARG A 129 -14.98 -12.06 1.79
CA ARG A 129 -14.84 -13.51 1.57
C ARG A 129 -13.91 -14.16 2.60
N ALA A 130 -12.76 -13.53 2.86
CA ALA A 130 -11.81 -14.00 3.88
C ALA A 130 -12.43 -14.05 5.29
N LEU A 131 -13.25 -13.06 5.66
CA LEU A 131 -14.02 -13.07 6.90
C LEU A 131 -15.01 -14.26 6.92
N ASN A 132 -15.73 -14.51 5.83
CA ASN A 132 -16.68 -15.63 5.75
C ASN A 132 -16.00 -17.01 5.78
N ASP A 133 -14.79 -17.16 5.23
CA ASP A 133 -14.01 -18.40 5.32
C ASP A 133 -13.66 -18.75 6.77
N VAL A 134 -13.29 -17.73 7.56
CA VAL A 134 -13.10 -17.83 9.01
C VAL A 134 -14.41 -18.19 9.70
N ALA A 135 -15.49 -17.47 9.36
CA ALA A 135 -16.78 -17.61 10.01
C ALA A 135 -17.38 -19.02 9.79
N GLN A 136 -17.28 -19.54 8.57
CA GLN A 136 -17.69 -20.90 8.21
C GLN A 136 -16.84 -21.95 8.93
N PHE A 137 -15.52 -21.76 9.03
CA PHE A 137 -14.66 -22.65 9.83
C PHE A 137 -15.14 -22.73 11.28
N LEU A 138 -15.37 -21.58 11.93
CA LEU A 138 -15.84 -21.53 13.31
C LEU A 138 -17.23 -22.18 13.44
N ARG A 139 -18.20 -21.80 12.61
CA ARG A 139 -19.57 -22.33 12.66
C ARG A 139 -19.62 -23.85 12.51
N VAL A 140 -18.93 -24.42 11.52
CA VAL A 140 -18.92 -25.88 11.28
C VAL A 140 -18.31 -26.63 12.47
N ASN A 141 -17.19 -26.14 13.01
CA ASN A 141 -16.49 -26.84 14.10
C ASN A 141 -17.16 -26.61 15.47
N GLN A 142 -17.89 -25.51 15.66
CA GLN A 142 -18.69 -25.25 16.86
C GLN A 142 -19.97 -26.09 16.90
N SER A 143 -20.56 -26.43 15.76
CA SER A 143 -21.69 -27.36 15.68
C SER A 143 -21.27 -28.84 15.67
N ASP A 144 -19.98 -29.15 15.51
CA ASP A 144 -19.48 -30.51 15.49
C ASP A 144 -19.35 -31.11 16.90
N LYS A 145 -20.18 -32.13 17.14
CA LYS A 145 -20.18 -32.94 18.36
C LYS A 145 -18.79 -33.56 18.65
N ALA A 146 -18.05 -33.98 17.63
CA ALA A 146 -16.73 -34.59 17.81
C ALA A 146 -15.67 -33.57 18.27
N VAL A 147 -15.80 -32.31 17.86
CA VAL A 147 -14.89 -31.22 18.24
C VAL A 147 -15.22 -30.68 19.64
N MET A 148 -16.50 -30.47 19.95
CA MET A 148 -16.91 -29.84 21.21
C MET A 148 -17.10 -30.82 22.37
N GLY A 149 -17.41 -32.10 22.09
CA GLY A 149 -17.61 -33.14 23.11
C GLY A 149 -16.45 -33.35 24.09
N PRO A 150 -15.17 -33.31 23.66
CA PRO A 150 -14.03 -33.37 24.57
C PRO A 150 -13.95 -32.21 25.58
N TYR A 151 -14.56 -31.05 25.30
CA TYR A 151 -14.65 -29.94 26.26
C TYR A 151 -15.77 -30.16 27.29
N PHE A 152 -16.88 -30.77 26.88
CA PHE A 152 -17.96 -31.21 27.77
C PHE A 152 -17.45 -32.27 28.76
N LEU A 153 -16.96 -33.39 28.22
CA LEU A 153 -16.59 -34.58 28.98
C LEU A 153 -15.54 -34.29 30.07
N ARG A 154 -14.53 -33.47 29.73
CA ARG A 154 -13.46 -33.06 30.67
C ARG A 154 -13.99 -32.52 32.00
N VAL A 155 -15.13 -31.82 31.99
CA VAL A 155 -15.71 -31.20 33.19
C VAL A 155 -16.92 -31.99 33.70
N SER A 156 -17.73 -32.60 32.84
CA SER A 156 -18.83 -33.46 33.28
C SER A 156 -18.32 -34.69 34.05
N ASP A 157 -17.25 -35.34 33.57
CA ASP A 157 -16.68 -36.54 34.22
C ASP A 157 -15.97 -36.23 35.54
N SER A 158 -15.56 -34.97 35.74
CA SER A 158 -15.06 -34.51 37.05
C SER A 158 -16.18 -34.41 38.10
N ASN A 159 -17.44 -34.27 37.67
CA ASN A 159 -18.63 -34.18 38.52
C ASN A 159 -19.30 -35.55 38.64
N ASN A 160 -18.63 -36.47 39.33
CA ASN A 160 -19.03 -37.88 39.50
C ASN A 160 -20.54 -38.07 39.79
N THR A 161 -21.23 -38.90 39.00
CA THR A 161 -22.62 -39.36 39.24
C THR A 161 -22.67 -40.58 40.19
N ARG A 162 -22.04 -40.44 41.36
CA ARG A 162 -21.81 -41.55 42.30
C ARG A 162 -23.09 -42.25 42.75
N MET A 163 -24.21 -41.55 42.89
CA MET A 163 -25.48 -42.16 43.28
C MET A 163 -26.06 -43.09 42.21
N LEU A 164 -25.53 -43.07 40.99
CA LEU A 164 -25.90 -44.00 39.89
C LEU A 164 -24.90 -45.14 39.72
N SER A 165 -23.85 -45.19 40.56
CA SER A 165 -22.71 -46.12 40.44
C SER A 165 -21.97 -46.02 39.10
N GLN A 166 -21.92 -44.83 38.50
CA GLN A 166 -21.07 -44.49 37.37
C GLN A 166 -20.12 -43.34 37.72
N GLU A 167 -18.96 -43.33 37.08
CA GLU A 167 -17.95 -42.27 37.21
C GLU A 167 -17.89 -41.36 35.97
N THR A 168 -18.52 -41.74 34.87
CA THR A 168 -18.40 -41.07 33.55
C THR A 168 -19.75 -40.72 32.96
N MET A 169 -19.87 -39.52 32.39
CA MET A 169 -21.02 -39.06 31.64
C MET A 169 -20.87 -39.39 30.15
N ALA A 170 -21.98 -39.69 29.47
CA ALA A 170 -22.01 -39.80 28.02
C ALA A 170 -22.54 -38.49 27.40
N PHE A 171 -21.80 -37.94 26.44
CA PHE A 171 -22.21 -36.79 25.64
C PHE A 171 -23.12 -37.26 24.49
N GLN A 172 -24.41 -36.93 24.54
CA GLN A 172 -25.39 -37.44 23.57
C GLN A 172 -25.61 -36.49 22.39
N ASP A 173 -26.02 -35.24 22.65
CA ASP A 173 -26.42 -34.30 21.60
C ASP A 173 -25.73 -32.95 21.79
N LEU A 174 -25.58 -32.22 20.69
CA LEU A 174 -25.13 -30.84 20.64
C LEU A 174 -26.07 -30.03 19.74
N SER A 175 -26.39 -28.82 20.15
CA SER A 175 -27.10 -27.83 19.35
C SER A 175 -26.47 -26.46 19.59
N VAL A 176 -26.62 -25.57 18.62
CA VAL A 176 -26.09 -24.20 18.67
C VAL A 176 -27.20 -23.18 18.41
N SER A 177 -27.05 -21.98 18.97
CA SER A 177 -28.01 -20.88 18.85
C SER A 177 -27.27 -19.52 18.79
N PHE A 178 -27.99 -18.45 18.49
CA PHE A 178 -27.43 -17.11 18.27
C PHE A 178 -28.11 -16.11 19.22
N MET A 179 -27.88 -16.30 20.51
CA MET A 179 -28.64 -15.63 21.55
C MET A 179 -28.32 -14.15 21.69
N ARG A 180 -29.30 -13.39 22.20
CA ARG A 180 -29.19 -11.97 22.54
C ARG A 180 -28.92 -11.09 21.32
N ARG A 181 -29.73 -11.25 20.28
CA ARG A 181 -29.64 -10.47 19.04
C ARG A 181 -29.80 -8.97 19.29
N GLY A 182 -29.07 -8.15 18.54
CA GLY A 182 -29.11 -6.69 18.65
C GLY A 182 -28.37 -6.11 19.87
N LEU A 183 -28.02 -6.91 20.88
CA LEU A 183 -27.17 -6.47 22.00
C LEU A 183 -25.70 -6.34 21.55
N SER A 184 -24.82 -5.88 22.44
CA SER A 184 -23.44 -5.55 22.12
C SER A 184 -22.58 -6.75 21.72
N THR A 185 -21.82 -6.59 20.64
CA THR A 185 -20.51 -7.26 20.47
C THR A 185 -19.50 -6.72 21.49
N ASN A 186 -18.30 -7.28 21.52
CA ASN A 186 -17.16 -6.71 22.24
C ASN A 186 -16.35 -5.69 21.42
N ILE A 187 -16.91 -5.14 20.34
CA ILE A 187 -16.27 -4.11 19.48
C ILE A 187 -16.84 -2.74 19.79
N ALA A 188 -16.08 -1.95 20.54
CA ALA A 188 -16.32 -0.55 20.77
C ALA A 188 -16.08 0.25 19.48
N VAL A 189 -16.99 1.17 19.17
CA VAL A 189 -16.93 1.98 17.95
C VAL A 189 -16.59 3.42 18.34
N ASN A 190 -15.40 3.88 17.92
CA ASN A 190 -14.95 5.23 18.22
C ASN A 190 -15.72 6.25 17.34
N PRO A 191 -16.38 7.27 17.92
CA PRO A 191 -17.14 8.25 17.15
C PRO A 191 -16.28 9.11 16.20
N VAL A 192 -15.00 9.31 16.49
CA VAL A 192 -14.07 10.04 15.60
C VAL A 192 -13.82 9.25 14.31
N VAL A 193 -13.66 7.94 14.41
CA VAL A 193 -13.55 7.04 13.26
C VAL A 193 -14.84 7.04 12.44
N LEU A 194 -16.01 7.15 13.08
CA LEU A 194 -17.28 7.27 12.35
C LEU A 194 -17.49 8.62 11.69
N ALA A 195 -17.00 9.72 12.29
CA ALA A 195 -17.32 11.07 11.85
C ALA A 195 -16.85 11.41 10.42
N GLY A 196 -15.85 10.68 9.89
CA GLY A 196 -15.40 10.83 8.49
C GLY A 196 -16.32 10.18 7.45
N TYR A 197 -17.18 9.22 7.84
CA TYR A 197 -18.11 8.56 6.93
C TYR A 197 -19.42 9.35 6.84
N HIS A 198 -19.37 10.53 6.20
CA HIS A 198 -20.44 11.53 6.19
C HIS A 198 -21.80 11.06 5.67
N ASN A 199 -21.84 9.94 4.93
CA ASN A 199 -23.03 9.45 4.20
C ASN A 199 -23.53 8.07 4.67
N ASP A 200 -23.21 7.64 5.91
CA ASP A 200 -23.70 6.37 6.45
C ASP A 200 -24.64 6.52 7.66
N PRO A 201 -25.96 6.68 7.43
CA PRO A 201 -26.92 6.77 8.50
C PRO A 201 -27.10 5.40 9.18
N HIS A 202 -26.39 5.26 10.30
CA HIS A 202 -26.57 4.22 11.31
C HIS A 202 -25.98 2.84 10.95
N LEU A 203 -24.68 2.69 11.21
CA LEU A 203 -24.16 1.41 11.71
C LEU A 203 -25.10 0.87 12.81
N PRO A 204 -25.34 -0.46 12.88
CA PRO A 204 -26.13 -1.03 13.95
C PRO A 204 -25.32 -0.97 15.24
N LEU A 205 -25.46 0.13 15.97
CA LEU A 205 -24.89 0.29 17.30
C LEU A 205 -25.90 -0.19 18.33
N ASN A 206 -25.43 -0.65 19.49
CA ASN A 206 -26.30 -0.98 20.60
C ASN A 206 -27.01 0.29 21.10
N ASP A 207 -28.34 0.28 21.12
CA ASP A 207 -29.13 1.37 21.71
C ASP A 207 -28.90 1.43 23.22
N SER A 208 -29.03 2.63 23.80
CA SER A 208 -28.64 2.92 25.19
C SER A 208 -29.43 2.20 26.30
N GLY A 209 -30.45 1.41 25.94
CA GLY A 209 -31.14 0.49 26.85
C GLY A 209 -30.46 -0.88 27.00
N ASN A 210 -29.54 -1.23 26.09
CA ASN A 210 -28.93 -2.55 25.99
C ASN A 210 -27.56 -2.59 26.68
N LEU A 211 -27.55 -3.08 27.93
CA LEU A 211 -26.40 -3.52 28.75
C LEU A 211 -25.00 -3.22 28.17
N SER A 212 -24.67 -1.92 28.07
CA SER A 212 -23.30 -1.49 27.81
C SER A 212 -22.58 -1.50 29.17
N PRO A 213 -21.51 -2.30 29.36
CA PRO A 213 -20.80 -2.37 30.64
C PRO A 213 -20.09 -1.05 30.97
N LYS A 214 -19.93 -0.15 30.00
CA LYS A 214 -19.28 1.15 30.15
C LYS A 214 -20.18 2.25 29.60
N PHE A 215 -20.64 3.11 30.51
CA PHE A 215 -21.46 4.27 30.17
C PHE A 215 -20.76 5.16 29.13
N GLY A 216 -21.49 5.58 28.10
CA GLY A 216 -20.97 6.43 27.02
C GLY A 216 -20.21 5.69 25.89
N VAL A 217 -19.86 4.41 26.04
CA VAL A 217 -19.25 3.63 24.95
C VAL A 217 -20.34 2.95 24.12
N LYS A 218 -20.32 3.19 22.80
CA LYS A 218 -21.14 2.49 21.81
C LYS A 218 -20.39 1.28 21.25
N TYR A 219 -21.10 0.18 21.08
CA TYR A 219 -20.61 -1.07 20.52
C TYR A 219 -21.38 -1.42 19.26
N LEU A 220 -20.76 -2.16 18.34
CA LEU A 220 -21.48 -2.79 17.23
C LEU A 220 -22.49 -3.81 17.80
N SER A 221 -23.72 -3.87 17.28
CA SER A 221 -24.71 -4.87 17.63
C SER A 221 -24.37 -6.24 17.04
N GLY A 222 -24.46 -7.28 17.86
CA GLY A 222 -24.33 -8.67 17.44
C GLY A 222 -25.59 -9.19 16.77
N TYR A 223 -25.42 -10.08 15.80
CA TYR A 223 -26.49 -10.74 15.03
C TYR A 223 -27.50 -9.81 14.35
N LYS A 224 -27.14 -8.53 14.18
CA LYS A 224 -27.91 -7.55 13.41
C LYS A 224 -27.18 -7.32 12.08
N PRO A 225 -27.74 -7.71 10.92
CA PRO A 225 -27.09 -7.50 9.63
C PRO A 225 -26.88 -6.02 9.35
N TYR A 226 -25.73 -5.70 8.77
CA TYR A 226 -25.45 -4.39 8.19
C TYR A 226 -24.95 -4.56 6.76
N ILE A 227 -25.60 -3.87 5.82
CA ILE A 227 -25.32 -4.01 4.38
C ILE A 227 -24.58 -2.77 3.91
N VAL A 228 -23.34 -2.95 3.46
CA VAL A 228 -22.56 -1.89 2.81
C VAL A 228 -22.80 -1.97 1.29
N PRO A 229 -23.44 -0.96 0.66
CA PRO A 229 -23.46 -0.84 -0.80
C PRO A 229 -22.11 -0.33 -1.29
N LEU A 230 -21.56 -0.99 -2.31
CA LEU A 230 -20.28 -0.68 -2.93
C LEU A 230 -20.48 -0.13 -4.35
N SER A 231 -19.49 0.64 -4.81
CA SER A 231 -19.37 1.26 -6.13
C SER A 231 -19.48 0.28 -7.32
N ASN A 232 -19.00 -0.95 -7.15
CA ASN A 232 -19.12 -2.04 -8.14
C ASN A 232 -20.52 -2.69 -8.18
N GLY A 233 -21.51 -2.13 -7.45
CA GLY A 233 -22.88 -2.65 -7.36
C GLY A 233 -23.05 -3.78 -6.34
N ALA A 234 -21.97 -4.23 -5.69
CA ALA A 234 -22.06 -5.21 -4.61
C ALA A 234 -22.76 -4.62 -3.37
N LYS A 235 -23.43 -5.49 -2.62
CA LYS A 235 -24.09 -5.24 -1.34
C LYS A 235 -23.63 -6.34 -0.39
N ILE A 236 -22.53 -6.09 0.32
CA ILE A 236 -21.94 -7.06 1.25
C ILE A 236 -22.51 -6.88 2.65
N ALA A 237 -22.89 -7.98 3.29
CA ALA A 237 -23.51 -7.99 4.61
C ALA A 237 -22.50 -8.41 5.69
N PHE A 238 -22.46 -7.66 6.78
CA PHE A 238 -21.63 -7.92 7.96
C PHE A 238 -22.50 -8.26 9.18
N SER A 239 -21.99 -9.12 10.05
CA SER A 239 -22.51 -9.31 11.40
C SER A 239 -21.42 -9.67 12.38
N GLY A 240 -21.43 -8.98 13.52
CA GLY A 240 -20.69 -9.41 14.70
C GLY A 240 -21.50 -10.41 15.51
N ILE A 241 -20.83 -11.05 16.46
CA ILE A 241 -21.41 -12.00 17.40
C ILE A 241 -21.71 -11.28 18.71
N THR A 242 -22.90 -11.46 19.27
CA THR A 242 -23.20 -10.91 20.59
C THR A 242 -22.27 -11.52 21.63
N MET A 243 -21.43 -10.67 22.21
CA MET A 243 -20.42 -11.00 23.21
C MET A 243 -20.33 -9.79 24.13
N LEU A 244 -21.26 -9.71 25.09
CA LEU A 244 -21.35 -8.56 25.98
C LEU A 244 -19.99 -8.35 26.68
N PRO A 245 -19.41 -7.15 26.62
CA PRO A 245 -18.13 -6.90 27.27
C PRO A 245 -18.27 -7.02 28.80
N GLY A 246 -17.27 -7.60 29.46
CA GLY A 246 -17.31 -7.95 30.89
C GLY A 246 -18.18 -9.17 31.25
N ASP A 247 -19.01 -9.67 30.33
CA ASP A 247 -19.82 -10.87 30.57
C ASP A 247 -18.96 -12.14 30.54
N LYS A 248 -19.34 -13.11 31.37
CA LYS A 248 -18.63 -14.38 31.55
C LYS A 248 -19.52 -15.51 31.03
N PRO A 249 -18.96 -16.64 30.57
CA PRO A 249 -19.76 -17.81 30.23
C PRO A 249 -20.70 -18.17 31.38
N HIS A 250 -21.98 -18.38 31.08
CA HIS A 250 -23.01 -18.70 32.06
C HIS A 250 -24.12 -19.55 31.44
N LEU A 251 -24.87 -20.24 32.31
CA LEU A 251 -26.04 -21.03 31.92
C LEU A 251 -27.21 -20.12 31.56
N VAL A 252 -28.02 -20.57 30.61
CA VAL A 252 -29.20 -19.87 30.09
C VAL A 252 -30.39 -20.82 30.03
N SER A 253 -31.61 -20.27 29.97
CA SER A 253 -32.81 -21.09 29.83
C SER A 253 -32.82 -21.79 28.47
N THR A 254 -33.09 -23.11 28.46
CA THR A 254 -33.30 -23.88 27.23
C THR A 254 -34.44 -23.29 26.38
N GLY A 255 -35.47 -22.72 27.01
CA GLY A 255 -36.57 -22.02 26.33
C GLY A 255 -36.24 -20.61 25.82
N GLU A 256 -35.11 -20.03 26.23
CA GLU A 256 -34.54 -18.81 25.61
C GLU A 256 -33.64 -19.22 24.43
N PHE A 257 -32.76 -20.21 24.65
CA PHE A 257 -31.91 -20.81 23.64
C PHE A 257 -32.67 -21.26 22.40
N ASP A 258 -33.79 -21.97 22.58
CA ASP A 258 -34.57 -22.55 21.47
C ASP A 258 -35.36 -21.50 20.67
N LYS A 259 -35.68 -20.33 21.26
CA LYS A 259 -36.28 -19.20 20.53
C LYS A 259 -35.28 -18.51 19.60
N GLU A 260 -34.01 -18.48 20.00
CA GLU A 260 -32.92 -17.79 19.30
C GLU A 260 -32.18 -18.71 18.32
N ARG A 261 -32.72 -19.90 18.01
CA ARG A 261 -32.02 -20.96 17.26
C ARG A 261 -31.98 -20.73 15.75
N GLU A 262 -32.97 -20.06 15.18
CA GLU A 262 -33.07 -19.82 13.73
C GLU A 262 -32.04 -18.79 13.27
N ASP A 263 -31.39 -18.99 12.14
CA ASP A 263 -30.47 -17.98 11.61
C ASP A 263 -31.25 -16.94 10.80
N ASP A 264 -31.47 -15.74 11.36
CA ASP A 264 -32.12 -14.62 10.67
C ASP A 264 -31.37 -14.19 9.39
N PHE A 265 -30.12 -14.63 9.22
CA PHE A 265 -29.39 -14.43 7.97
C PHE A 265 -29.94 -15.37 6.91
N VAL A 266 -30.94 -14.85 6.18
CA VAL A 266 -31.49 -15.48 4.99
C VAL A 266 -30.37 -15.67 3.97
N VAL A 267 -29.84 -16.89 3.92
CA VAL A 267 -28.87 -17.37 2.94
C VAL A 267 -29.34 -16.97 1.54
N GLY A 268 -28.46 -16.34 0.77
CA GLY A 268 -28.82 -15.78 -0.54
C GLY A 268 -29.10 -14.28 -0.58
N GLN A 269 -29.28 -13.59 0.55
CA GLN A 269 -29.41 -12.12 0.54
C GLN A 269 -28.07 -11.41 0.24
N GLY A 270 -28.14 -10.24 -0.39
CA GLY A 270 -26.96 -9.46 -0.80
C GLY A 270 -26.41 -9.83 -2.18
N VAL A 271 -25.36 -9.12 -2.60
CA VAL A 271 -24.64 -9.36 -3.86
C VAL A 271 -23.15 -9.14 -3.60
N PRO A 272 -22.27 -10.15 -3.59
CA PRO A 272 -22.57 -11.58 -3.66
C PRO A 272 -23.52 -12.03 -2.54
N ALA A 273 -24.27 -13.10 -2.82
CA ALA A 273 -25.14 -13.77 -1.87
C ALA A 273 -24.40 -14.14 -0.57
N TYR A 274 -25.02 -13.86 0.58
CA TYR A 274 -24.53 -14.26 1.89
C TYR A 274 -24.40 -15.79 1.95
N PRO A 275 -23.21 -16.37 2.23
CA PRO A 275 -23.01 -17.80 2.10
C PRO A 275 -23.63 -18.56 3.28
N ALA A 276 -24.08 -19.80 3.04
CA ALA A 276 -24.67 -20.62 4.10
C ALA A 276 -23.68 -20.90 5.25
N ASN A 277 -24.18 -20.92 6.49
CA ASN A 277 -23.42 -21.26 7.69
C ASN A 277 -22.20 -20.35 7.97
N THR A 278 -22.31 -19.05 7.66
CA THR A 278 -21.23 -18.06 7.84
C THR A 278 -21.36 -17.20 9.09
N ILE A 279 -22.23 -17.56 10.04
CA ILE A 279 -22.27 -16.91 11.37
C ILE A 279 -21.93 -17.93 12.44
N PRO A 280 -20.86 -17.70 13.24
CA PRO A 280 -20.56 -18.53 14.39
C PRO A 280 -21.56 -18.30 15.54
N SER A 281 -21.85 -19.37 16.26
CA SER A 281 -22.76 -19.36 17.40
C SER A 281 -22.08 -18.87 18.67
N ASN A 282 -22.83 -18.16 19.52
CA ASN A 282 -22.40 -17.75 20.84
C ASN A 282 -23.03 -18.59 21.96
N SER A 283 -23.92 -19.53 21.65
CA SER A 283 -24.49 -20.42 22.66
C SER A 283 -24.59 -21.85 22.19
N PHE A 284 -24.53 -22.74 23.18
CA PHE A 284 -24.53 -24.18 23.05
C PHE A 284 -25.65 -24.76 23.92
N LYS A 285 -26.20 -25.88 23.49
CA LYS A 285 -27.10 -26.71 24.28
C LYS A 285 -26.68 -28.15 24.10
N SER A 286 -26.51 -28.88 25.20
CA SER A 286 -26.07 -30.27 25.16
C SER A 286 -26.90 -31.19 26.04
N THR A 287 -26.95 -32.46 25.63
CA THR A 287 -27.59 -33.54 26.38
C THR A 287 -26.51 -34.41 27.03
N GLY A 288 -26.45 -34.38 28.36
CA GLY A 288 -25.64 -35.30 29.17
C GLY A 288 -26.46 -36.53 29.57
N LYS A 289 -25.82 -37.70 29.61
CA LYS A 289 -26.47 -38.99 29.86
C LYS A 289 -25.67 -39.85 30.82
N SER A 290 -26.26 -40.25 31.93
CA SER A 290 -25.70 -41.26 32.86
C SER A 290 -26.56 -42.52 32.81
N SER A 291 -25.96 -43.70 32.89
CA SER A 291 -26.68 -44.96 33.05
C SER A 291 -26.91 -45.29 34.53
N VAL A 292 -28.01 -45.98 34.83
CA VAL A 292 -28.31 -46.52 36.14
C VAL A 292 -27.80 -47.96 36.18
N ALA A 293 -26.83 -48.24 37.05
CA ALA A 293 -26.08 -49.50 37.02
C ALA A 293 -26.90 -50.79 37.15
N HIS A 294 -28.14 -50.73 37.67
CA HIS A 294 -28.98 -51.89 37.92
C HIS A 294 -29.96 -52.22 36.78
N ASP A 295 -30.49 -51.21 36.08
CA ASP A 295 -31.66 -51.39 35.19
C ASP A 295 -31.34 -51.13 33.70
N HIS A 296 -30.10 -50.76 33.37
CA HIS A 296 -29.68 -50.25 32.04
C HIS A 296 -30.53 -49.05 31.53
N THR A 297 -31.34 -48.46 32.39
CA THR A 297 -32.03 -47.19 32.14
C THR A 297 -31.03 -46.05 32.15
N PHE A 298 -31.38 -44.95 31.49
CA PHE A 298 -30.52 -43.78 31.40
C PHE A 298 -31.26 -42.56 31.93
N LEU A 299 -30.58 -41.81 32.79
CA LEU A 299 -30.99 -40.46 33.15
C LEU A 299 -30.31 -39.49 32.18
N THR A 300 -31.11 -38.62 31.57
CA THR A 300 -30.63 -37.54 30.69
C THR A 300 -30.94 -36.20 31.33
N ALA A 301 -29.98 -35.28 31.24
CA ALA A 301 -30.19 -33.87 31.52
C ALA A 301 -29.81 -33.05 30.29
N VAL A 302 -30.39 -31.85 30.17
CA VAL A 302 -30.12 -30.91 29.09
C VAL A 302 -29.79 -29.56 29.70
N ALA A 303 -28.61 -29.04 29.37
CA ALA A 303 -28.17 -27.71 29.76
C ALA A 303 -27.96 -26.84 28.52
N ALA A 304 -28.06 -25.52 28.70
CA ALA A 304 -27.70 -24.53 27.69
C ALA A 304 -26.82 -23.43 28.31
N ALA A 305 -25.82 -22.97 27.57
CA ALA A 305 -24.84 -22.00 28.02
C ALA A 305 -24.47 -21.02 26.90
N ILE A 306 -24.20 -19.77 27.28
CA ILE A 306 -23.77 -18.69 26.38
C ILE A 306 -22.30 -18.31 26.65
N VAL A 307 -21.59 -17.94 25.60
CA VAL A 307 -20.20 -17.45 25.62
C VAL A 307 -20.17 -16.01 26.15
N GLY A 308 -19.26 -15.74 27.09
CA GLY A 308 -18.90 -14.39 27.52
C GLY A 308 -17.65 -13.86 26.83
N SER A 309 -17.43 -12.55 26.88
CA SER A 309 -16.22 -11.90 26.35
C SER A 309 -14.97 -12.07 27.22
N LEU A 310 -15.11 -12.52 28.47
CA LEU A 310 -14.03 -12.62 29.47
C LEU A 310 -13.25 -11.30 29.62
N ASP A 311 -13.98 -10.21 29.80
CA ASP A 311 -13.43 -8.85 30.00
C ASP A 311 -12.62 -8.30 28.79
N GLN A 312 -12.68 -8.96 27.61
CA GLN A 312 -11.96 -8.53 26.41
C GLN A 312 -12.82 -7.61 25.53
N GLU A 313 -12.51 -6.32 25.57
CA GLU A 313 -13.00 -5.29 24.65
C GLU A 313 -11.94 -4.96 23.59
N TYR A 314 -12.40 -4.62 22.38
CA TYR A 314 -11.55 -4.12 21.31
C TYR A 314 -12.18 -2.88 20.68
N THR A 315 -11.37 -1.96 20.15
CA THR A 315 -11.88 -0.83 19.36
C THR A 315 -11.81 -1.16 17.87
N MET A 316 -12.87 -0.84 17.13
CA MET A 316 -12.92 -0.95 15.68
C MET A 316 -11.77 -0.16 15.05
N SER A 317 -10.85 -0.86 14.38
CA SER A 317 -9.59 -0.32 13.86
C SER A 317 -8.97 -1.28 12.83
N ILE A 318 -7.93 -0.82 12.13
CA ILE A 318 -7.09 -1.57 11.20
C ILE A 318 -5.64 -1.52 11.75
N PRO A 319 -5.25 -2.38 12.71
CA PRO A 319 -4.07 -2.12 13.55
C PRO A 319 -2.72 -2.16 12.82
N ASN A 320 -2.59 -2.97 11.75
CA ASN A 320 -1.42 -2.93 10.85
C ASN A 320 -1.71 -2.09 9.59
N GLY A 321 -2.69 -1.20 9.67
CA GLY A 321 -2.96 -0.13 8.71
C GLY A 321 -1.74 0.76 8.54
N TYR A 322 -1.48 1.19 7.31
CA TYR A 322 -0.41 2.11 7.02
C TYR A 322 -0.77 3.08 5.89
N ILE A 323 -0.17 4.25 5.96
CA ILE A 323 -0.21 5.28 4.93
C ILE A 323 1.17 5.35 4.30
N MET A 324 1.26 5.39 2.98
CA MET A 324 2.52 5.66 2.28
C MET A 324 2.63 7.16 1.99
N ILE A 325 3.83 7.71 2.16
CA ILE A 325 4.16 9.08 1.75
C ILE A 325 5.32 8.95 0.77
N VAL A 326 5.08 9.31 -0.48
CA VAL A 326 6.03 9.17 -1.59
C VAL A 326 6.40 10.55 -2.07
N ASN A 327 7.69 10.89 -2.05
CA ASN A 327 8.18 11.97 -2.89
C ASN A 327 8.64 11.34 -4.19
N GLY A 328 7.92 11.60 -5.29
CA GLY A 328 8.07 10.86 -6.54
C GLY A 328 9.53 10.79 -7.01
N PRO A 329 9.92 9.74 -7.77
CA PRO A 329 11.24 9.70 -8.37
C PRO A 329 11.49 11.00 -9.15
N SER A 330 12.73 11.48 -9.10
CA SER A 330 13.18 12.52 -10.02
C SER A 330 12.88 12.10 -11.46
N ASN A 331 12.54 13.05 -12.32
CA ASN A 331 12.67 12.73 -13.74
C ASN A 331 14.14 12.41 -13.99
N PRO A 332 14.49 11.28 -14.63
CA PRO A 332 15.86 11.10 -15.08
C PRO A 332 16.18 12.29 -15.99
N PRO A 333 17.37 12.91 -15.86
CA PRO A 333 17.82 13.93 -16.80
C PRO A 333 17.64 13.36 -18.21
N SER A 334 17.01 14.13 -19.11
CA SER A 334 16.51 13.56 -20.37
C SER A 334 17.61 12.79 -21.08
N SER A 335 17.45 11.48 -21.25
CA SER A 335 18.45 10.61 -21.86
C SER A 335 18.62 10.85 -23.36
N ARG A 336 17.81 11.74 -23.93
CA ARG A 336 18.10 12.43 -25.17
C ARG A 336 19.17 13.48 -24.90
N PRO A 337 20.37 13.37 -25.50
CA PRO A 337 21.11 14.57 -25.86
C PRO A 337 20.15 15.46 -26.65
N ALA A 338 20.30 16.77 -26.54
CA ALA A 338 19.66 17.65 -27.51
C ALA A 338 20.06 17.19 -28.93
N SER A 339 19.18 17.35 -29.94
CA SER A 339 19.56 16.94 -31.31
C SER A 339 20.85 17.65 -31.73
N LYS A 340 21.55 17.16 -32.76
CA LYS A 340 22.84 17.74 -33.20
C LYS A 340 22.76 19.24 -33.57
N GLU A 341 21.56 19.80 -33.66
CA GLU A 341 21.28 21.22 -33.87
C GLU A 341 21.23 22.06 -32.56
N LEU A 342 21.38 21.44 -31.39
CA LEU A 342 21.05 22.01 -30.07
C LEU A 342 22.06 21.72 -28.94
N ASP A 343 23.27 21.24 -29.26
CA ASP A 343 24.40 21.14 -28.32
C ASP A 343 25.62 21.86 -28.88
N ILE A 344 26.04 22.93 -28.20
CA ILE A 344 27.20 23.73 -28.61
C ILE A 344 28.50 22.92 -28.57
N PHE A 345 28.69 22.00 -27.60
CA PHE A 345 29.93 21.23 -27.53
C PHE A 345 30.06 20.21 -28.67
N SER A 346 28.92 19.81 -29.25
CA SER A 346 28.87 19.03 -30.50
C SER A 346 29.05 19.89 -31.77
N HIS A 347 28.86 21.22 -31.69
CA HIS A 347 29.02 22.13 -32.83
C HIS A 347 30.39 22.82 -32.86
N GLU A 348 30.97 23.21 -31.73
CA GLU A 348 32.33 23.78 -31.66
C GLU A 348 33.42 22.78 -32.06
N LEU A 349 33.21 21.49 -31.80
CA LEU A 349 34.08 20.43 -32.33
C LEU A 349 33.83 20.10 -33.82
N ALA A 350 32.78 20.65 -34.43
CA ALA A 350 32.42 20.42 -35.83
C ALA A 350 32.67 21.63 -36.76
N THR A 351 32.69 22.86 -36.23
CA THR A 351 32.90 24.10 -37.02
C THR A 351 34.11 24.93 -36.59
N GLY A 352 35.07 24.32 -35.90
CA GLY A 352 36.37 24.93 -35.57
C GLY A 352 37.36 25.08 -36.74
N ILE A 353 37.01 24.70 -37.97
CA ILE A 353 37.78 25.02 -39.19
C ILE A 353 36.81 25.41 -40.32
N ALA A 354 36.64 26.70 -40.55
CA ALA A 354 36.02 27.23 -41.76
C ALA A 354 37.10 27.57 -42.80
N THR A 355 37.16 26.81 -43.89
CA THR A 355 37.93 27.21 -45.08
C THR A 355 37.00 27.86 -46.10
N ASN A 356 37.39 29.05 -46.58
CA ASN A 356 36.65 29.94 -47.47
C ASN A 356 35.80 29.29 -48.58
N GLY A 357 34.62 29.89 -48.79
CA GLY A 357 34.15 30.19 -50.15
C GLY A 357 32.80 29.60 -50.57
N SER A 358 31.84 30.49 -50.84
CA SER A 358 30.65 30.28 -51.67
C SER A 358 29.73 29.08 -51.39
N ALA A 359 28.67 29.30 -50.59
CA ALA A 359 27.29 28.90 -50.93
C ALA A 359 26.25 29.30 -49.85
N PHE A 360 25.91 30.58 -49.73
CA PHE A 360 24.63 30.99 -49.14
C PHE A 360 23.97 32.06 -50.01
N ALA A 361 23.11 31.61 -50.93
CA ALA A 361 22.11 32.44 -51.58
C ALA A 361 20.74 31.80 -51.33
N ASN A 362 19.99 32.42 -50.42
CA ASN A 362 18.58 32.25 -50.08
C ASN A 362 17.78 31.12 -50.77
N ALA A 363 17.37 30.12 -49.99
CA ALA A 363 16.13 29.40 -50.24
C ALA A 363 14.95 30.24 -49.70
N GLY A 364 14.27 31.00 -50.55
CA GLY A 364 13.21 31.91 -50.09
C GLY A 364 12.37 32.59 -51.17
N SER A 365 11.56 31.83 -51.92
CA SER A 365 10.21 32.29 -52.31
C SER A 365 9.34 31.12 -52.81
N ARG A 366 8.03 31.34 -52.82
CA ARG A 366 6.99 30.34 -53.09
C ARG A 366 6.64 30.24 -54.57
N ASN A 367 6.07 29.09 -54.92
CA ASN A 367 5.18 28.84 -56.06
C ASN A 367 4.51 30.10 -56.64
N ASN A 368 4.64 30.29 -57.97
CA ASN A 368 3.44 30.50 -58.77
C ASN A 368 3.61 29.99 -60.21
N THR A 369 2.60 29.27 -60.68
CA THR A 369 2.49 28.73 -62.05
C THR A 369 2.03 29.82 -63.03
N GLY A 370 2.55 29.88 -64.26
CA GLY A 370 1.91 30.73 -65.27
C GLY A 370 2.63 31.04 -66.59
N GLY A 371 2.72 30.06 -67.49
CA GLY A 371 2.61 30.33 -68.93
C GLY A 371 3.87 30.74 -69.71
N PRO A 372 3.79 30.72 -71.06
CA PRO A 372 4.97 30.42 -71.89
C PRO A 372 5.46 31.61 -72.74
N ASN A 373 6.79 31.69 -72.91
CA ASN A 373 7.53 32.06 -74.12
C ASN A 373 9.00 32.31 -73.75
N GLY A 374 9.96 31.70 -74.46
CA GLY A 374 11.39 32.05 -74.32
C GLY A 374 12.37 30.87 -74.31
N GLU A 375 12.77 30.44 -75.50
CA GLU A 375 14.11 29.93 -75.87
C GLU A 375 14.77 28.83 -75.02
N ALA A 376 14.93 27.65 -75.64
CA ALA A 376 15.76 26.57 -75.13
C ALA A 376 17.26 26.85 -75.39
N VAL A 377 18.02 27.11 -74.32
CA VAL A 377 19.49 27.11 -74.35
C VAL A 377 20.00 25.90 -73.59
N VAL A 378 20.86 25.11 -74.24
CA VAL A 378 21.47 23.90 -73.68
C VAL A 378 22.60 24.27 -72.70
N PRO A 379 22.55 23.87 -71.41
CA PRO A 379 23.68 23.98 -70.52
C PRO A 379 24.54 22.71 -70.61
N ALA A 380 25.75 22.85 -71.16
CA ALA A 380 26.79 21.82 -71.10
C ALA A 380 27.75 22.06 -69.93
N SER A 381 28.44 21.00 -69.51
CA SER A 381 29.48 20.90 -68.46
C SER A 381 28.99 21.00 -66.99
N SER A 382 29.15 19.88 -66.29
CA SER A 382 28.62 19.60 -64.95
C SER A 382 29.69 19.73 -63.85
N PRO A 383 29.29 20.10 -62.62
CA PRO A 383 30.06 19.82 -61.41
C PRO A 383 29.57 18.52 -60.74
N SER A 384 29.63 17.38 -61.43
CA SER A 384 29.24 16.06 -60.87
C SER A 384 30.43 15.11 -60.61
N GLY A 385 31.64 15.47 -61.05
CA GLY A 385 32.79 14.55 -61.18
C GLY A 385 33.28 13.86 -59.89
N CYS A 386 32.99 14.37 -58.70
CA CYS A 386 33.40 13.72 -57.43
C CYS A 386 32.34 12.78 -56.85
N TRP A 387 31.05 13.07 -57.06
CA TRP A 387 29.96 12.19 -56.58
C TRP A 387 29.79 10.99 -57.51
N ASP A 388 29.89 11.19 -58.82
CA ASP A 388 29.89 10.10 -59.80
C ASP A 388 31.10 9.18 -59.60
N ALA A 389 32.28 9.72 -59.26
CA ALA A 389 33.47 8.93 -58.95
C ALA A 389 33.33 8.08 -57.68
N TRP A 390 32.78 8.64 -56.59
CA TRP A 390 32.55 7.89 -55.35
C TRP A 390 31.45 6.83 -55.50
N TYR A 391 30.39 7.14 -56.26
CA TYR A 391 29.33 6.18 -56.59
C TYR A 391 29.86 5.04 -57.48
N TYR A 392 30.65 5.33 -58.52
CA TYR A 392 31.25 4.33 -59.39
C TYR A 392 32.29 3.46 -58.66
N TYR A 393 33.07 4.05 -57.74
CA TYR A 393 34.02 3.32 -56.90
C TYR A 393 33.30 2.29 -56.01
N ASN A 394 32.24 2.71 -55.31
CA ASN A 394 31.52 1.84 -54.37
C ASN A 394 30.55 0.84 -55.02
N THR A 395 29.95 1.18 -56.18
CA THR A 395 28.93 0.31 -56.82
C THR A 395 29.48 -0.59 -57.91
N THR A 396 30.57 -0.21 -58.60
CA THR A 396 31.12 -0.98 -59.75
C THR A 396 32.54 -1.49 -59.52
N ALA A 397 33.43 -0.70 -58.91
CA ALA A 397 34.83 -1.10 -58.74
C ALA A 397 35.05 -2.01 -57.51
N TYR A 398 34.50 -1.64 -56.35
CA TYR A 398 34.72 -2.38 -55.10
C TYR A 398 34.20 -3.84 -55.12
N PRO A 399 33.02 -4.16 -55.68
CA PRO A 399 32.55 -5.55 -55.78
C PRO A 399 33.40 -6.40 -56.75
N ARG A 400 34.00 -5.77 -57.77
CA ARG A 400 34.87 -6.43 -58.73
C ARG A 400 36.23 -6.74 -58.10
N TYR A 401 36.81 -5.79 -57.36
CA TYR A 401 38.02 -6.00 -56.57
C TYR A 401 37.85 -7.10 -55.50
N GLN A 402 36.71 -7.13 -54.81
CA GLN A 402 36.38 -8.21 -53.85
C GLN A 402 36.27 -9.59 -54.53
N ARG A 403 35.70 -9.67 -55.75
CA ARG A 403 35.61 -10.92 -56.51
C ARG A 403 36.97 -11.38 -57.04
N GLU A 404 37.73 -10.48 -57.66
CA GLU A 404 39.07 -10.78 -58.19
C GLU A 404 40.06 -11.13 -57.06
N LEU A 405 39.92 -10.53 -55.86
CA LEU A 405 40.69 -10.89 -54.66
C LEU A 405 40.31 -12.30 -54.13
N ALA A 406 39.02 -12.66 -54.14
CA ALA A 406 38.56 -13.99 -53.72
C ALA A 406 38.96 -15.08 -54.73
N GLU A 407 38.88 -14.81 -56.04
CA GLU A 407 39.33 -15.71 -57.10
C GLU A 407 40.87 -15.89 -57.07
N TRP A 408 41.63 -14.82 -56.79
CA TRP A 408 43.08 -14.88 -56.60
C TRP A 408 43.48 -15.68 -55.34
N GLN A 409 42.75 -15.52 -54.23
CA GLN A 409 42.96 -16.28 -53.00
C GLN A 409 42.58 -17.78 -53.13
N GLN A 410 41.60 -18.12 -53.97
CA GLN A 410 41.32 -19.53 -54.30
C GLN A 410 42.33 -20.14 -55.27
N ALA A 411 42.96 -19.34 -56.14
CA ALA A 411 43.97 -19.80 -57.07
C ALA A 411 45.38 -19.98 -56.47
N GLN A 412 45.65 -19.42 -55.29
CA GLN A 412 46.97 -19.39 -54.63
C GLN A 412 46.91 -20.06 -53.25
N GLY A 413 46.96 -21.39 -53.21
CA GLY A 413 46.91 -22.16 -51.97
C GLY A 413 48.19 -22.06 -51.13
N GLY A 414 48.32 -21.02 -50.28
CA GLY A 414 49.37 -20.94 -49.25
C GLY A 414 49.90 -19.54 -48.94
N ASN A 415 50.29 -19.32 -47.68
CA ASN A 415 51.02 -18.15 -47.15
C ASN A 415 52.49 -18.14 -47.68
N PRO A 416 53.32 -17.06 -47.62
CA PRO A 416 53.11 -15.70 -47.06
C PRO A 416 53.76 -14.50 -47.83
N THR A 417 53.78 -13.31 -47.19
CA THR A 417 54.67 -12.12 -47.36
C THR A 417 54.54 -11.20 -48.60
N ILE A 418 54.56 -9.88 -48.35
CA ILE A 418 54.43 -8.78 -49.33
C ILE A 418 55.74 -7.98 -49.43
N PRO A 419 56.30 -7.74 -50.63
CA PRO A 419 57.34 -6.74 -50.87
C PRO A 419 56.75 -5.39 -51.34
N THR A 420 57.38 -4.28 -50.94
CA THR A 420 57.01 -2.91 -51.35
C THR A 420 57.76 -2.44 -52.60
N PRO A 421 57.08 -1.97 -53.66
CA PRO A 421 57.68 -1.10 -54.69
C PRO A 421 57.53 0.36 -54.26
N THR A 422 58.56 1.22 -54.16
CA THR A 422 59.62 1.64 -55.10
C THR A 422 59.16 2.50 -56.29
N ASN A 423 59.34 3.80 -56.08
CA ASN A 423 59.46 4.95 -57.00
C ASN A 423 58.21 5.77 -57.40
N PRO A 424 58.29 7.13 -57.34
CA PRO A 424 57.17 8.03 -57.60
C PRO A 424 57.17 8.62 -59.01
N ALA A 425 56.02 9.18 -59.43
CA ALA A 425 55.85 9.99 -60.64
C ALA A 425 54.69 10.99 -60.42
N PRO A 426 54.50 12.03 -61.26
CA PRO A 426 55.21 13.30 -61.07
C PRO A 426 54.25 14.51 -60.93
N GLN A 427 54.71 15.59 -60.30
CA GLN A 427 53.93 16.84 -60.20
C GLN A 427 53.87 17.61 -61.53
N PRO A 428 52.70 18.17 -61.86
CA PRO A 428 52.62 19.60 -62.21
C PRO A 428 51.30 20.27 -61.74
N PRO A 429 51.10 21.59 -61.91
CA PRO A 429 52.07 22.70 -61.92
C PRO A 429 51.73 23.79 -60.87
N SER A 430 52.64 24.76 -60.69
CA SER A 430 52.52 25.86 -59.73
C SER A 430 51.40 26.87 -60.03
N ILE A 431 50.58 27.20 -59.02
CA ILE A 431 49.69 28.38 -58.99
C ILE A 431 50.41 29.53 -58.29
N PRO A 432 50.37 30.78 -58.80
CA PRO A 432 50.97 31.92 -58.12
C PRO A 432 50.14 32.38 -56.92
N CYS A 433 50.70 32.25 -55.72
CA CYS A 433 50.21 32.91 -54.51
C CYS A 433 51.22 33.95 -54.03
N THR A 434 50.80 35.21 -53.97
CA THR A 434 51.45 36.23 -53.13
C THR A 434 50.39 37.10 -52.46
N ASN A 435 49.99 36.71 -51.25
CA ASN A 435 50.39 37.46 -50.05
C ASN A 435 49.93 36.75 -48.76
N GLY A 436 50.88 36.56 -47.83
CA GLY A 436 50.59 36.75 -46.40
C GLY A 436 49.89 35.63 -45.62
N ILE A 437 50.23 34.35 -45.82
CA ILE A 437 50.05 33.33 -44.76
C ILE A 437 51.38 32.61 -44.55
N TYR A 438 51.87 32.57 -43.31
CA TYR A 438 52.99 31.73 -42.92
C TYR A 438 52.57 30.27 -43.03
N SER A 439 53.03 29.56 -44.07
CA SER A 439 52.88 28.11 -44.14
C SER A 439 53.88 27.46 -43.17
N VAL A 440 53.36 26.72 -42.19
CA VAL A 440 54.17 25.74 -41.46
C VAL A 440 54.58 24.67 -42.47
N ASN A 441 55.86 24.64 -42.85
CA ASN A 441 56.33 23.79 -43.94
C ASN A 441 56.45 22.33 -43.48
N GLY A 442 55.64 21.45 -44.09
CA GLY A 442 55.72 20.00 -43.93
C GLY A 442 54.49 19.41 -43.24
N GLY A 443 53.81 18.47 -43.93
CA GLY A 443 52.59 17.82 -43.46
C GLY A 443 52.81 16.79 -42.35
N GLY A 444 53.22 17.24 -41.17
CA GLY A 444 53.21 16.49 -39.91
C GLY A 444 52.32 17.18 -38.87
N ALA A 445 51.74 16.41 -37.95
CA ALA A 445 51.00 16.99 -36.82
C ALA A 445 51.96 17.82 -35.94
N ALA A 446 51.47 18.95 -35.41
CA ALA A 446 52.25 19.87 -34.60
C ALA A 446 52.94 19.14 -33.43
N SER A 447 54.21 19.46 -33.20
CA SER A 447 54.99 18.83 -32.14
C SER A 447 54.48 19.24 -30.75
N ASN A 448 54.74 18.39 -29.75
CA ASN A 448 54.47 18.72 -28.35
C ASN A 448 55.28 19.92 -27.82
N ALA A 449 56.23 20.46 -28.58
CA ALA A 449 56.91 21.72 -28.28
C ALA A 449 56.11 22.93 -28.80
N GLU A 450 55.58 22.86 -30.03
CA GLU A 450 54.75 23.90 -30.63
C GLU A 450 53.38 24.03 -29.91
N LEU A 451 52.80 22.89 -29.48
CA LEU A 451 51.62 22.89 -28.61
C LEU A 451 51.91 23.44 -27.19
N ARG A 452 53.18 23.54 -26.78
CA ARG A 452 53.58 24.17 -25.50
C ARG A 452 53.85 25.67 -25.64
N SER A 453 54.32 26.17 -26.78
CA SER A 453 54.42 27.62 -27.01
C SER A 453 53.05 28.32 -27.00
N ILE A 454 51.97 27.61 -27.34
CA ILE A 454 50.58 28.10 -27.22
C ILE A 454 50.18 28.36 -25.75
N ARG A 455 50.85 27.76 -24.75
CA ARG A 455 50.56 28.03 -23.32
C ARG A 455 51.24 29.28 -22.76
N THR A 456 52.22 29.86 -23.46
CA THR A 456 53.08 30.91 -22.88
C THR A 456 52.71 32.34 -23.27
N GLU A 457 51.80 32.54 -24.23
CA GLU A 457 51.21 33.86 -24.50
C GLU A 457 49.74 33.89 -24.07
N TRP A 458 49.49 34.74 -23.05
CA TRP A 458 48.17 35.12 -22.57
C TRP A 458 47.40 35.89 -23.66
N GLN A 459 46.24 35.38 -24.09
CA GLN A 459 45.02 36.19 -24.35
C GLN A 459 43.77 35.28 -24.35
N PRO A 460 42.90 35.36 -23.33
CA PRO A 460 41.62 34.68 -23.30
C PRO A 460 40.45 35.63 -23.64
N ASP A 461 40.21 35.89 -24.92
CA ASP A 461 39.08 36.72 -25.37
C ASP A 461 37.88 35.88 -25.81
N CYS A 462 37.08 35.44 -24.83
CA CYS A 462 35.69 35.03 -25.05
C CYS A 462 34.80 36.27 -25.16
N ILE A 463 34.79 36.97 -26.29
CA ILE A 463 33.81 38.05 -26.56
C ILE A 463 33.35 38.03 -28.03
N TRP A 464 32.05 37.74 -28.22
CA TRP A 464 31.04 38.60 -28.87
C TRP A 464 29.68 38.11 -28.34
N THR A 465 28.79 38.89 -27.74
CA THR A 465 28.78 40.30 -27.28
C THR A 465 28.86 40.33 -25.73
N ASP A 466 28.73 41.41 -24.95
CA ASP A 466 28.35 42.82 -25.24
C ASP A 466 29.10 43.82 -24.30
N TYR A 467 28.56 45.02 -24.04
CA TYR A 467 29.31 46.13 -23.44
C TYR A 467 29.54 46.06 -21.92
N SER A 468 30.63 45.44 -21.48
CA SER A 468 31.56 46.11 -20.56
C SER A 468 32.99 45.57 -20.68
N SER A 469 34.00 46.45 -20.62
CA SER A 469 35.40 46.15 -20.96
C SER A 469 36.19 45.42 -19.86
N SER A 470 35.54 44.48 -19.18
CA SER A 470 36.17 43.58 -18.20
C SER A 470 35.35 42.30 -18.10
N PRO A 471 35.55 41.30 -19.00
CA PRO A 471 34.94 39.99 -18.87
C PRO A 471 35.51 39.30 -17.62
N LYS A 472 34.85 39.48 -16.47
CA LYS A 472 35.24 38.76 -15.26
C LYS A 472 34.90 37.29 -15.43
N THR A 473 35.80 36.47 -14.92
CA THR A 473 35.84 35.00 -14.93
C THR A 473 34.60 34.27 -14.38
N ILE A 474 33.58 35.01 -13.95
CA ILE A 474 32.36 34.55 -13.25
C ILE A 474 31.62 33.42 -13.99
N CYS A 475 31.43 33.49 -15.32
CA CYS A 475 30.75 32.40 -16.05
C CYS A 475 31.55 31.10 -16.11
N VAL A 476 32.86 31.12 -15.82
CA VAL A 476 33.73 29.94 -15.74
C VAL A 476 33.95 29.52 -14.28
N ASP A 477 34.02 30.47 -13.35
CA ASP A 477 34.22 30.25 -11.92
C ASP A 477 32.94 29.78 -11.21
N GLU A 478 31.77 30.31 -11.57
CA GLU A 478 30.47 29.99 -10.96
C GLU A 478 29.74 28.85 -11.68
N LEU A 479 30.15 28.44 -12.88
CA LEU A 479 29.60 27.24 -13.53
C LEU A 479 29.89 25.96 -12.71
N PRO A 480 31.07 25.78 -12.08
CA PRO A 480 31.29 24.82 -11.00
C PRO A 480 30.29 24.98 -9.84
N THR A 481 30.09 26.18 -9.29
CA THR A 481 29.12 26.43 -8.21
C THR A 481 27.70 26.04 -8.61
N PHE A 482 27.31 26.32 -9.86
CA PHE A 482 26.02 25.96 -10.42
C PHE A 482 25.88 24.43 -10.55
N ARG A 483 26.89 23.76 -11.12
CA ARG A 483 26.98 22.29 -11.18
C ARG A 483 26.89 21.67 -9.78
N GLN A 484 27.56 22.26 -8.79
CA GLN A 484 27.61 21.81 -7.40
C GLN A 484 26.29 22.06 -6.64
N ALA A 485 25.63 23.19 -6.85
CA ALA A 485 24.30 23.49 -6.30
C ALA A 485 23.21 22.55 -6.85
N TYR A 486 23.36 22.10 -8.10
CA TYR A 486 22.56 21.04 -8.72
C TYR A 486 23.15 19.63 -8.53
N ASN A 487 24.07 19.49 -7.57
CA ASN A 487 24.76 18.27 -7.14
C ASN A 487 25.26 17.33 -8.26
N ARG A 488 25.76 17.92 -9.34
CA ARG A 488 26.61 17.24 -10.33
C ARG A 488 28.06 17.62 -10.06
N PRO A 489 28.91 16.73 -9.54
CA PRO A 489 30.33 16.99 -9.54
C PRO A 489 30.81 17.07 -11.00
N GLY A 490 31.60 18.09 -11.31
CA GLY A 490 32.51 18.04 -12.45
C GLY A 490 33.67 17.11 -12.12
N SER A 491 33.42 15.80 -11.98
CA SER A 491 34.45 14.80 -11.68
C SER A 491 34.45 13.69 -12.71
N TRP A 492 35.64 13.42 -13.25
CA TRP A 492 35.93 12.24 -14.08
C TRP A 492 36.14 10.97 -13.22
N ASP A 493 35.54 10.93 -12.02
CA ASP A 493 35.93 10.02 -10.95
C ASP A 493 34.77 9.12 -10.50
N ASN A 494 35.04 7.83 -10.35
CA ASN A 494 34.04 6.75 -10.34
C ASN A 494 33.48 6.47 -8.92
N SER A 495 32.82 7.45 -8.29
CA SER A 495 32.19 7.26 -6.96
C SER A 495 30.70 6.86 -7.07
N PRO A 496 30.25 5.71 -6.49
CA PRO A 496 28.96 5.10 -6.83
C PRO A 496 27.75 5.49 -5.95
N TYR A 497 27.65 6.72 -5.41
CA TYR A 497 26.61 7.10 -4.43
C TYR A 497 25.95 8.48 -4.63
N ALA A 498 25.45 8.80 -5.83
CA ALA A 498 24.75 10.07 -6.12
C ALA A 498 23.24 9.88 -6.40
N ASP A 499 22.43 9.79 -5.34
CA ASP A 499 20.94 9.76 -5.39
C ASP A 499 20.31 11.14 -5.73
N THR A 500 20.93 11.92 -6.62
CA THR A 500 20.50 13.32 -6.90
C THR A 500 20.06 13.53 -8.33
N GLY A 501 18.83 13.10 -8.61
CA GLY A 501 18.11 13.48 -9.82
C GLY A 501 17.45 14.87 -9.73
N PHE A 502 16.93 15.35 -10.87
CA PHE A 502 16.33 16.66 -11.01
C PHE A 502 14.81 16.64 -10.79
N THR A 503 14.25 17.73 -10.23
CA THR A 503 12.83 18.02 -10.39
C THR A 503 12.53 18.59 -11.77
N ASN A 504 11.25 18.69 -12.14
CA ASN A 504 10.84 19.29 -13.40
C ASN A 504 11.21 20.76 -13.52
N LEU A 505 11.09 21.53 -12.44
CA LEU A 505 11.58 22.90 -12.35
C LEU A 505 13.08 23.00 -12.68
N GLU A 506 13.89 22.09 -12.14
CA GLU A 506 15.35 22.10 -12.34
C GLU A 506 15.72 21.66 -13.75
N ASN A 507 15.09 20.61 -14.27
CA ASN A 507 15.27 20.15 -15.66
C ASN A 507 14.87 21.25 -16.66
N PHE A 508 13.77 21.96 -16.40
CA PHE A 508 13.34 23.11 -17.19
C PHE A 508 14.33 24.28 -17.12
N LYS A 509 14.86 24.62 -15.94
CA LYS A 509 15.90 25.64 -15.78
C LYS A 509 17.17 25.28 -16.58
N VAL A 510 17.65 24.05 -16.47
CA VAL A 510 18.83 23.56 -17.22
C VAL A 510 18.57 23.64 -18.73
N ALA A 511 17.40 23.22 -19.22
CA ALA A 511 17.05 23.32 -20.63
C ALA A 511 16.94 24.77 -21.13
N ALA A 512 16.44 25.70 -20.31
CA ALA A 512 16.39 27.13 -20.62
C ALA A 512 17.77 27.78 -20.69
N GLN A 513 18.68 27.42 -19.79
CA GLN A 513 20.07 27.90 -19.85
C GLN A 513 20.82 27.30 -21.04
N ALA A 514 20.71 25.99 -21.27
CA ALA A 514 21.37 25.31 -22.38
C ALA A 514 20.92 25.86 -23.75
N SER A 515 19.62 26.07 -23.93
CA SER A 515 19.06 26.64 -25.17
C SER A 515 19.37 28.13 -25.38
N ARG A 516 19.85 28.84 -24.35
CA ARG A 516 20.31 30.23 -24.44
C ARG A 516 21.81 30.42 -24.58
N PHE A 517 22.63 29.43 -24.21
CA PHE A 517 24.08 29.63 -24.01
C PHE A 517 24.83 30.10 -25.27
N ASN A 518 24.27 29.97 -26.48
CA ASN A 518 24.91 30.35 -27.76
C ASN A 518 23.94 30.81 -28.87
N VAL A 519 22.82 31.49 -28.55
CA VAL A 519 21.83 31.85 -29.60
C VAL A 519 21.39 33.31 -29.53
N THR A 520 21.57 34.04 -30.63
CA THR A 520 21.09 35.42 -30.85
C THR A 520 19.59 35.51 -31.19
N THR A 521 18.80 34.46 -30.92
CA THR A 521 17.37 34.38 -31.25
C THR A 521 16.58 33.65 -30.16
N CYS A 522 15.25 33.64 -30.28
CA CYS A 522 14.36 33.09 -29.26
C CYS A 522 14.66 31.60 -28.95
N ALA A 523 15.13 31.32 -27.73
CA ALA A 523 15.26 29.95 -27.26
C ALA A 523 13.88 29.38 -26.89
N SER A 524 13.55 28.15 -27.34
CA SER A 524 12.29 27.49 -26.94
C SER A 524 12.56 26.23 -26.12
N VAL A 525 11.85 26.10 -25.00
CA VAL A 525 11.98 24.96 -24.09
C VAL A 525 10.65 24.23 -23.99
N SER A 526 10.69 22.94 -24.33
CA SER A 526 9.62 22.00 -24.02
C SER A 526 9.64 21.67 -22.53
N SER A 527 8.47 21.63 -21.87
CA SER A 527 8.42 21.14 -20.49
C SER A 527 8.78 19.65 -20.42
N PRO A 528 9.25 19.17 -19.25
CA PRO A 528 9.35 17.74 -19.00
C PRO A 528 8.00 17.04 -19.17
N ALA A 529 7.98 15.91 -19.87
CA ALA A 529 6.76 15.20 -20.25
C ALA A 529 6.11 14.37 -19.12
N GLN A 530 6.73 14.31 -17.94
CA GLN A 530 6.34 13.46 -16.82
C GLN A 530 6.45 14.25 -15.51
N PRO A 531 5.58 14.07 -14.50
CA PRO A 531 5.80 14.58 -13.15
C PRO A 531 7.10 14.05 -12.53
N SER A 532 7.75 14.86 -11.69
CA SER A 532 8.86 14.45 -10.81
C SER A 532 8.43 14.57 -9.35
N GLY A 533 9.23 14.14 -8.38
CA GLY A 533 9.06 14.60 -6.99
C GLY A 533 9.30 16.11 -6.78
N VAL A 534 9.06 16.59 -5.56
CA VAL A 534 9.25 17.98 -5.10
C VAL A 534 10.54 18.16 -4.30
N LYS A 535 10.98 19.41 -4.19
CA LYS A 535 11.89 19.91 -3.15
C LYS A 535 11.24 21.14 -2.51
N TYR A 536 11.73 21.62 -1.36
CA TYR A 536 11.09 22.76 -0.71
C TYR A 536 11.49 24.08 -1.36
N PHE A 537 10.47 24.83 -1.77
CA PHE A 537 10.57 26.17 -2.32
C PHE A 537 9.61 27.09 -1.54
N ASP A 538 10.16 27.97 -0.72
CA ASP A 538 9.43 29.14 -0.22
C ASP A 538 9.10 30.05 -1.42
N HIS A 539 7.84 30.03 -1.88
CA HIS A 539 7.37 30.83 -3.01
C HIS A 539 7.21 32.33 -2.67
N SER A 540 7.39 32.73 -1.40
CA SER A 540 7.30 34.14 -0.96
C SER A 540 8.62 34.90 -1.12
N LYS A 541 9.72 34.20 -1.41
CA LYS A 541 11.07 34.78 -1.54
C LYS A 541 11.58 34.67 -2.97
N SER A 542 12.19 35.74 -3.45
CA SER A 542 13.20 35.63 -4.50
C SER A 542 14.41 34.90 -3.92
N TYR A 543 14.96 33.95 -4.67
CA TYR A 543 16.26 33.36 -4.37
C TYR A 543 17.34 34.28 -4.93
N GLU A 544 18.55 34.25 -4.36
CA GLU A 544 19.74 34.87 -4.96
C GLU A 544 20.72 33.77 -5.39
N SER A 545 21.79 34.15 -6.09
CA SER A 545 22.89 33.25 -6.49
C SER A 545 23.39 32.35 -5.34
N PRO A 546 23.69 31.05 -5.60
CA PRO A 546 24.14 30.10 -4.58
C PRO A 546 25.45 30.47 -3.85
N GLY A 547 26.17 31.52 -4.29
CA GLY A 547 27.40 31.97 -3.65
C GLY A 547 27.25 32.81 -2.37
N ARG A 548 26.06 33.38 -2.05
CA ARG A 548 25.92 34.33 -0.90
C ARG A 548 24.65 34.27 -0.06
N SER A 549 23.59 33.61 -0.51
CA SER A 549 22.30 33.66 0.20
C SER A 549 22.12 32.50 1.20
N PRO A 550 21.56 32.73 2.41
CA PRO A 550 21.20 31.66 3.35
C PRO A 550 19.96 30.85 2.89
N TYR A 551 19.34 31.22 1.77
CA TYR A 551 18.15 30.57 1.21
C TYR A 551 18.54 29.40 0.31
N ASN A 552 18.79 28.24 0.93
CA ASN A 552 19.05 27.00 0.22
C ASN A 552 17.88 26.63 -0.71
N PHE A 553 18.12 26.64 -2.02
CA PHE A 553 17.14 26.21 -3.02
C PHE A 553 16.95 24.69 -2.95
N GLY A 554 15.72 24.23 -2.72
CA GLY A 554 15.39 22.80 -2.82
C GLY A 554 15.86 21.92 -1.66
N VAL A 555 15.82 22.40 -0.42
CA VAL A 555 16.15 21.59 0.77
C VAL A 555 15.17 20.44 0.98
N GLU A 556 15.67 19.32 1.47
CA GLU A 556 14.87 18.22 2.04
C GLU A 556 14.08 18.71 3.26
N LYS A 557 12.75 18.74 3.18
CA LYS A 557 11.87 19.12 4.28
C LYS A 557 10.94 17.99 4.68
N SER A 558 10.18 18.21 5.77
CA SER A 558 9.23 17.20 6.23
C SER A 558 7.98 17.15 5.34
N PRO A 559 7.24 16.03 5.32
CA PRO A 559 5.92 15.96 4.66
C PRO A 559 4.97 17.09 5.06
N TYR A 560 4.97 17.50 6.33
CA TYR A 560 4.18 18.64 6.80
C TYR A 560 4.57 19.96 6.11
N ASP A 561 5.87 20.23 6.01
CA ASP A 561 6.37 21.46 5.37
C ASP A 561 6.00 21.50 3.88
N TYR A 562 6.04 20.36 3.17
CA TYR A 562 5.59 20.29 1.77
C TYR A 562 4.08 20.52 1.63
N LEU A 563 3.25 19.99 2.55
CA LEU A 563 1.81 20.30 2.57
C LEU A 563 1.58 21.79 2.83
N ALA A 564 2.27 22.39 3.81
CA ALA A 564 2.17 23.82 4.13
C ALA A 564 2.71 24.73 3.01
N MET A 565 3.64 24.24 2.19
CA MET A 565 4.10 24.93 0.97
C MET A 565 2.98 24.96 -0.08
N ILE A 566 2.31 23.82 -0.30
CA ILE A 566 1.24 23.61 -1.31
C ILE A 566 -0.10 24.23 -0.87
N ASP A 567 -0.28 24.48 0.43
CA ASP A 567 -1.47 25.07 1.05
C ASP A 567 -1.98 26.31 0.29
N GLN A 568 -3.26 26.27 -0.07
CA GLN A 568 -4.03 27.40 -0.55
C GLN A 568 -4.90 27.91 0.61
N THR A 569 -4.79 29.19 0.96
CA THR A 569 -5.48 29.80 2.12
C THR A 569 -7.02 29.74 2.08
N SER A 570 -7.62 29.20 1.01
CA SER A 570 -9.05 28.95 0.86
C SER A 570 -9.32 27.93 -0.24
N GLY A 571 -10.22 26.97 -0.01
CA GLY A 571 -10.66 25.99 -0.99
C GLY A 571 -10.39 24.55 -0.55
N PRO A 572 -10.65 23.53 -1.41
CA PRO A 572 -10.47 22.10 -1.09
C PRO A 572 -8.99 21.66 -1.01
N CYS A 573 -8.08 22.64 -0.87
CA CYS A 573 -6.62 22.54 -0.81
C CYS A 573 -6.04 23.35 0.37
N ALA A 574 -6.89 23.61 1.37
CA ALA A 574 -6.52 24.36 2.56
C ALA A 574 -6.13 23.38 3.66
N LEU A 575 -4.87 23.43 4.11
CA LEU A 575 -4.15 22.45 4.95
C LEU A 575 -4.96 21.78 6.09
N THR A 576 -5.99 22.46 6.59
CA THR A 576 -6.92 21.93 7.59
C THR A 576 -7.70 20.71 7.09
N ASP A 577 -8.08 20.67 5.81
CA ASP A 577 -8.89 19.61 5.21
C ASP A 577 -8.03 18.35 4.98
N GLU A 578 -6.84 18.49 4.36
CA GLU A 578 -5.87 17.38 4.20
C GLU A 578 -5.49 16.78 5.55
N MET A 579 -5.20 17.64 6.51
CA MET A 579 -4.87 17.19 7.87
C MET A 579 -6.06 16.52 8.54
N THR A 580 -7.31 16.85 8.18
CA THR A 580 -8.51 16.17 8.67
C THR A 580 -8.67 14.79 8.04
N PHE A 581 -8.42 14.63 6.73
CA PHE A 581 -8.38 13.31 6.08
C PHE A 581 -7.25 12.42 6.65
N LEU A 582 -6.05 12.96 6.83
CA LEU A 582 -4.93 12.22 7.42
C LEU A 582 -5.18 11.88 8.90
N ARG A 583 -5.80 12.78 9.68
CA ARG A 583 -6.27 12.51 11.05
C ARG A 583 -7.21 11.30 11.09
N HIS A 584 -8.29 11.35 10.30
CA HIS A 584 -9.26 10.26 10.23
C HIS A 584 -8.62 8.93 9.83
N THR A 585 -7.76 8.96 8.80
CA THR A 585 -7.06 7.77 8.33
C THR A 585 -6.13 7.18 9.41
N VAL A 586 -5.45 8.02 10.19
CA VAL A 586 -4.62 7.59 11.32
C VAL A 586 -5.46 7.07 12.50
N ASP A 587 -6.62 7.67 12.76
CA ASP A 587 -7.57 7.17 13.76
C ASP A 587 -8.17 5.81 13.38
N GLN A 588 -8.22 5.44 12.08
CA GLN A 588 -8.53 4.06 11.69
C GLN A 588 -7.43 3.07 12.10
N ILE A 589 -6.14 3.47 12.07
CA ILE A 589 -5.02 2.63 12.52
C ILE A 589 -5.02 2.49 14.05
N MET A 590 -5.12 3.62 14.74
CA MET A 590 -5.12 3.71 16.20
C MET A 590 -6.08 4.81 16.66
N PRO A 591 -7.31 4.48 17.07
CA PRO A 591 -8.33 5.46 17.40
C PRO A 591 -7.91 6.40 18.54
N GLY A 592 -7.89 7.70 18.25
CA GLY A 592 -7.42 8.77 19.15
C GLY A 592 -6.01 9.27 18.86
N ALA A 593 -5.24 8.61 17.98
CA ALA A 593 -3.89 9.03 17.63
C ALA A 593 -3.84 10.14 16.56
N GLY A 594 -4.94 10.39 15.84
CA GLY A 594 -5.01 11.38 14.76
C GLY A 594 -4.56 12.78 15.18
N ALA A 595 -4.85 13.20 16.43
CA ALA A 595 -4.48 14.52 16.95
C ALA A 595 -2.97 14.84 16.82
N GLY A 596 -2.10 13.84 16.93
CA GLY A 596 -0.64 14.00 16.84
C GLY A 596 -0.05 13.97 15.42
N ILE A 597 -0.86 13.86 14.37
CA ILE A 597 -0.35 13.62 13.01
C ILE A 597 0.51 14.76 12.46
N SER A 598 0.32 16.01 12.92
CA SER A 598 1.20 17.14 12.55
C SER A 598 2.64 16.91 12.99
N ASP A 599 2.84 16.31 14.16
CA ASP A 599 4.15 16.16 14.76
C ASP A 599 4.85 14.92 14.18
N ILE A 600 4.07 13.88 13.87
CA ILE A 600 4.51 12.73 13.08
C ILE A 600 4.98 13.17 11.68
N LEU A 601 4.20 14.00 10.97
CA LEU A 601 4.57 14.54 9.65
C LEU A 601 5.74 15.55 9.68
N LYS A 602 6.11 16.07 10.86
CA LYS A 602 7.33 16.87 11.09
C LYS A 602 8.54 16.04 11.50
N SER A 603 8.33 14.82 12.01
CA SER A 603 9.36 14.04 12.70
C SER A 603 10.53 13.55 11.83
N LYS A 604 10.35 13.45 10.50
CA LYS A 604 11.40 13.05 9.55
C LYS A 604 11.35 13.88 8.27
N PRO A 605 12.52 14.22 7.67
CA PRO A 605 12.58 14.77 6.33
C PRO A 605 12.20 13.71 5.29
N LEU A 606 11.66 14.17 4.16
CA LEU A 606 11.29 13.35 3.01
C LEU A 606 12.14 13.79 1.80
N LYS A 607 13.14 12.97 1.47
CA LYS A 607 14.07 13.18 0.34
C LYS A 607 13.39 12.93 -1.01
N LEU A 608 13.99 13.43 -2.09
CA LEU A 608 13.53 13.14 -3.45
C LEU A 608 13.66 11.63 -3.75
N GLY A 609 12.64 11.00 -4.33
CA GLY A 609 12.60 9.55 -4.56
C GLY A 609 12.40 8.69 -3.30
N GLN A 610 12.30 9.28 -2.11
CA GLN A 610 12.08 8.52 -0.87
C GLN A 610 10.61 8.18 -0.68
N THR A 611 10.35 7.00 -0.11
CA THR A 611 9.08 6.64 0.50
C THR A 611 9.22 6.58 2.03
N LEU A 612 8.24 7.14 2.74
CA LEU A 612 8.02 6.98 4.17
C LEU A 612 6.68 6.27 4.40
N TYR A 613 6.54 5.62 5.54
CA TYR A 613 5.36 4.87 5.96
C TYR A 613 4.92 5.38 7.32
N ILE A 614 3.66 5.78 7.46
CA ILE A 614 3.02 6.06 8.74
C ILE A 614 2.24 4.83 9.18
N TYR A 615 2.57 4.28 10.34
CA TYR A 615 1.98 3.03 10.86
C TYR A 615 2.10 2.94 12.38
N ARG A 616 1.42 1.95 12.96
CA ARG A 616 1.48 1.66 14.40
C ARG A 616 2.70 0.82 14.78
N SER A 617 3.50 1.32 15.71
CA SER A 617 4.62 0.60 16.33
C SER A 617 4.36 0.51 17.84
N GLY A 618 3.77 -0.61 18.28
CA GLY A 618 3.39 -0.82 19.67
C GLY A 618 2.16 -0.02 20.09
N ASP A 619 2.36 0.97 20.95
CA ASP A 619 1.36 1.88 21.53
C ASP A 619 1.37 3.28 20.92
N ARG A 620 2.15 3.49 19.84
CA ARG A 620 2.30 4.78 19.17
C ARG A 620 2.24 4.65 17.65
N ILE A 621 1.83 5.73 16.99
CA ILE A 621 2.02 5.91 15.55
C ILE A 621 3.43 6.47 15.31
N VAL A 622 4.12 5.94 14.30
CA VAL A 622 5.46 6.37 13.89
C VAL A 622 5.49 6.60 12.37
N MET A 623 6.46 7.39 11.91
CA MET A 623 6.80 7.53 10.50
C MET A 623 8.19 6.92 10.27
N ASP A 624 8.35 6.02 9.30
CA ASP A 624 9.66 5.43 8.97
C ASP A 624 9.87 5.14 7.48
N ALA A 625 11.12 5.05 7.05
CA ALA A 625 11.47 4.59 5.70
C ALA A 625 11.39 3.06 5.56
N SER A 626 11.48 2.33 6.68
CA SER A 626 11.18 0.90 6.72
C SER A 626 9.67 0.65 6.73
N LEU A 627 9.25 -0.40 6.04
CA LEU A 627 7.88 -0.91 6.09
C LEU A 627 7.46 -1.32 7.52
N PRO A 628 6.13 -1.37 7.79
CA PRO A 628 5.62 -1.87 9.06
C PRO A 628 6.12 -3.30 9.36
N PRO A 629 6.58 -3.61 10.58
CA PRO A 629 7.05 -4.96 10.93
C PRO A 629 5.94 -6.00 10.77
N GLY A 630 6.31 -7.21 10.35
CA GLY A 630 5.34 -8.28 10.04
C GLY A 630 4.70 -8.19 8.66
N ARG A 631 4.96 -7.13 7.87
CA ARG A 631 4.65 -7.08 6.43
C ARG A 631 5.67 -7.91 5.64
N VAL A 632 5.20 -8.97 4.99
CA VAL A 632 5.76 -9.34 3.70
C VAL A 632 5.13 -8.39 2.69
N LEU A 633 5.94 -7.69 1.88
CA LEU A 633 5.40 -6.97 0.73
C LEU A 633 4.71 -8.00 -0.18
N VAL A 634 3.39 -7.88 -0.32
CA VAL A 634 2.69 -8.39 -1.49
C VAL A 634 2.87 -7.30 -2.56
N PRO A 635 3.80 -7.44 -3.51
CA PRO A 635 4.22 -6.32 -4.34
C PRO A 635 3.30 -6.18 -5.57
N PRO A 636 2.90 -4.96 -5.96
CA PRO A 636 2.61 -3.79 -5.14
C PRO A 636 1.11 -3.64 -4.90
N THR A 637 0.70 -3.29 -3.68
CA THR A 637 -0.64 -2.75 -3.43
C THR A 637 -0.69 -1.32 -3.99
N SER A 638 -1.15 -1.17 -5.23
CA SER A 638 -1.61 0.14 -5.71
C SER A 638 -2.72 0.63 -4.78
N PRO A 639 -2.81 1.94 -4.48
CA PRO A 639 -4.06 2.51 -3.98
C PRO A 639 -5.17 2.18 -4.98
N ASP A 640 -6.35 1.88 -4.44
CA ASP A 640 -7.50 1.34 -5.17
C ASP A 640 -8.73 2.26 -5.12
N GLY A 641 -8.62 3.42 -4.45
CA GLY A 641 -9.68 4.42 -4.31
C GLY A 641 -9.61 5.57 -5.33
N TYR A 642 -10.25 6.69 -5.01
CA TYR A 642 -10.22 7.93 -5.79
C TYR A 642 -9.02 8.82 -5.44
N ASP A 643 -8.61 9.62 -6.41
CA ASP A 643 -7.49 10.55 -6.36
C ASP A 643 -7.96 11.97 -6.05
N TRP A 644 -7.64 12.46 -4.85
CA TRP A 644 -7.69 13.88 -4.55
C TRP A 644 -6.34 14.51 -4.90
N GLN A 645 -6.35 15.68 -5.54
CA GLN A 645 -5.13 16.39 -5.93
C GLN A 645 -5.26 17.87 -5.58
N CYS A 646 -4.26 18.37 -4.86
CA CYS A 646 -4.05 19.80 -4.71
C CYS A 646 -2.68 20.21 -5.19
N GLY A 647 -2.58 21.47 -5.57
CA GLY A 647 -1.33 22.02 -6.08
C GLY A 647 -1.34 23.53 -6.04
N LYS A 648 -0.14 24.10 -5.89
CA LYS A 648 0.07 25.53 -5.85
C LYS A 648 0.88 25.95 -7.05
N PRO A 649 0.28 26.64 -8.04
CA PRO A 649 1.04 27.21 -9.13
C PRO A 649 1.86 28.39 -8.63
N TYR A 650 3.14 28.42 -8.94
CA TYR A 650 4.05 29.53 -8.67
C TYR A 650 4.75 29.96 -9.97
N PRO A 651 4.97 31.28 -10.16
CA PRO A 651 5.70 31.77 -11.32
C PRO A 651 7.17 31.36 -11.22
N VAL A 652 7.71 30.79 -12.31
CA VAL A 652 9.16 30.50 -12.41
C VAL A 652 9.96 31.74 -12.84
N ILE A 653 9.24 32.75 -13.34
CA ILE A 653 9.74 33.91 -14.07
C ILE A 653 9.63 35.14 -13.17
N ARG A 654 10.67 36.01 -13.19
CA ARG A 654 10.88 37.16 -12.28
C ARG A 654 11.02 36.84 -10.77
N GLN A 655 11.01 35.58 -10.34
CA GLN A 655 11.37 35.14 -8.98
C GLN A 655 12.75 34.44 -8.92
N THR A 656 13.51 34.48 -10.01
CA THR A 656 14.80 33.83 -10.13
C THR A 656 15.89 34.52 -9.33
N VAL A 657 16.68 33.68 -8.66
CA VAL A 657 18.15 33.75 -8.49
C VAL A 657 18.78 34.95 -9.20
N ASP A 658 18.66 36.12 -8.58
CA ASP A 658 19.37 37.31 -9.00
C ASP A 658 20.82 37.15 -8.53
N THR A 659 21.79 37.25 -9.45
CA THR A 659 23.18 37.36 -9.00
C THR A 659 23.41 38.82 -8.64
N THR A 660 24.08 39.10 -7.52
CA THR A 660 24.29 40.49 -7.04
C THR A 660 25.22 41.35 -7.93
N MET A 661 25.43 40.91 -9.17
CA MET A 661 26.17 41.60 -10.23
C MET A 661 25.42 41.66 -11.58
N ASP A 662 24.19 41.15 -11.70
CA ASP A 662 23.34 41.27 -12.92
C ASP A 662 22.71 42.67 -13.08
N ALA A 663 23.48 43.72 -12.77
CA ALA A 663 23.05 45.11 -12.88
C ALA A 663 22.78 45.48 -14.35
N ASP A 664 21.50 45.44 -14.73
CA ASP A 664 20.91 45.82 -16.02
C ASP A 664 21.11 44.84 -17.21
N MET A 665 21.51 43.58 -16.98
CA MET A 665 21.50 42.56 -18.06
C MET A 665 20.16 41.82 -18.15
N PRO A 666 19.53 41.70 -19.34
CA PRO A 666 18.25 41.01 -19.50
C PRO A 666 18.42 39.49 -19.31
N THR A 667 17.99 38.98 -18.16
CA THR A 667 18.11 37.55 -17.82
C THR A 667 17.19 36.70 -18.72
N PRO A 668 17.32 35.36 -18.68
CA PRO A 668 16.41 34.49 -19.39
C PRO A 668 14.94 34.64 -19.00
N TYR A 669 14.64 35.30 -17.87
CA TYR A 669 13.35 35.24 -17.19
C TYR A 669 12.70 36.60 -16.92
N ASP A 670 13.17 37.71 -17.52
CA ASP A 670 12.59 39.04 -17.27
C ASP A 670 11.46 39.43 -18.23
N GLU A 671 11.58 39.03 -19.50
CA GLU A 671 10.72 39.46 -20.61
C GLU A 671 10.18 38.30 -21.44
N VAL A 672 9.59 37.31 -20.78
CA VAL A 672 8.85 36.25 -21.47
C VAL A 672 7.37 36.62 -21.57
N PRO A 673 6.76 36.68 -22.77
CA PRO A 673 5.32 36.81 -22.91
C PRO A 673 4.64 35.48 -22.50
N GLY A 674 4.32 35.33 -21.22
CA GLY A 674 3.54 34.20 -20.72
C GLY A 674 3.68 33.94 -19.21
N ASP A 675 2.61 33.41 -18.62
CA ASP A 675 2.51 33.04 -17.21
C ASP A 675 3.13 31.65 -16.96
N PHE A 676 4.47 31.57 -16.97
CA PHE A 676 5.19 30.31 -16.77
C PHE A 676 5.12 29.83 -15.33
N LYS A 677 4.29 28.81 -15.11
CA LYS A 677 4.01 28.25 -13.80
C LYS A 677 4.56 26.83 -13.70
N CYS A 678 5.26 26.57 -12.60
CA CYS A 678 5.34 25.21 -12.08
C CYS A 678 4.30 25.08 -10.97
N THR A 679 3.81 23.87 -10.76
CA THR A 679 2.85 23.53 -9.72
C THR A 679 3.47 22.42 -8.88
N ASP A 680 3.74 22.73 -7.62
CA ASP A 680 4.01 21.70 -6.61
C ASP A 680 2.67 21.12 -6.20
N LYS A 681 2.56 19.79 -6.19
CA LYS A 681 1.33 19.02 -6.06
C LYS A 681 1.44 17.99 -4.95
N ALA A 682 0.38 17.89 -4.15
CA ALA A 682 0.13 16.80 -3.22
C ALA A 682 -1.07 16.01 -3.75
N MET A 683 -0.89 14.72 -3.98
CA MET A 683 -1.92 13.81 -4.49
C MET A 683 -2.20 12.77 -3.42
N TRP A 684 -3.43 12.74 -2.91
CA TRP A 684 -3.91 11.70 -2.02
C TRP A 684 -4.66 10.66 -2.83
N HIS A 685 -4.03 9.51 -3.02
CA HIS A 685 -4.67 8.33 -3.56
C HIS A 685 -5.26 7.55 -2.40
N SER A 686 -6.59 7.61 -2.23
CA SER A 686 -7.27 6.86 -1.17
C SER A 686 -7.17 5.35 -1.41
N SER A 687 -7.28 4.54 -0.35
CA SER A 687 -7.36 3.08 -0.49
C SER A 687 -8.38 2.47 0.48
N SER A 688 -8.95 1.34 0.08
CA SER A 688 -9.93 0.60 0.88
C SER A 688 -9.39 0.12 2.22
N GLY A 689 -8.07 -0.05 2.40
CA GLY A 689 -7.53 -0.84 3.51
C GLY A 689 -7.35 -2.32 3.18
N TYR A 690 -7.58 -2.73 1.93
CA TYR A 690 -7.15 -4.04 1.45
C TYR A 690 -5.63 -4.19 1.54
N ASN A 691 -5.18 -5.34 2.06
CA ASN A 691 -3.79 -5.55 2.49
C ASN A 691 -3.27 -4.48 3.48
N ASN A 692 -4.19 -3.75 4.12
CA ASN A 692 -4.01 -2.69 5.10
C ASN A 692 -3.32 -1.41 4.59
N LEU A 693 -3.24 -1.18 3.27
CA LEU A 693 -2.90 0.14 2.74
C LEU A 693 -4.12 1.06 2.88
N LEU A 694 -4.01 2.18 3.59
CA LEU A 694 -5.12 3.13 3.75
C LEU A 694 -5.07 4.32 2.78
N GLY A 695 -3.90 4.58 2.21
CA GLY A 695 -3.73 5.57 1.15
C GLY A 695 -2.26 5.89 0.87
N VAL A 696 -2.04 6.62 -0.22
CA VAL A 696 -0.73 7.09 -0.67
C VAL A 696 -0.78 8.60 -0.86
N LEU A 697 0.02 9.34 -0.09
CA LEU A 697 0.27 10.76 -0.29
C LEU A 697 1.51 10.92 -1.18
N THR A 698 1.31 11.25 -2.46
CA THR A 698 2.37 11.46 -3.43
C THR A 698 2.64 12.95 -3.61
N PHE A 699 3.86 13.41 -3.34
CA PHE A 699 4.32 14.74 -3.71
C PHE A 699 4.94 14.72 -5.11
N THR A 700 4.51 15.64 -5.97
CA THR A 700 5.08 15.82 -7.32
C THR A 700 5.21 17.29 -7.73
N ASN A 701 6.15 17.59 -8.63
CA ASN A 701 6.30 18.88 -9.29
C ASN A 701 6.00 18.72 -10.79
N GLN A 702 5.23 19.64 -11.37
CA GLN A 702 4.90 19.67 -12.80
C GLN A 702 5.02 21.12 -13.32
N CYS A 703 5.60 21.32 -14.51
CA CYS A 703 5.75 22.64 -15.11
C CYS A 703 5.00 22.73 -16.43
N ASP A 704 4.35 23.87 -16.68
CA ASP A 704 3.50 24.05 -17.86
C ASP A 704 4.31 24.05 -19.18
N PRO A 705 3.72 23.56 -20.28
CA PRO A 705 4.43 23.38 -21.54
C PRO A 705 4.66 24.67 -22.34
N ARG A 706 5.90 24.80 -22.83
CA ARG A 706 6.38 25.69 -23.92
C ARG A 706 6.66 27.14 -23.53
N ALA A 707 7.90 27.38 -23.11
CA ALA A 707 8.45 28.73 -23.02
C ALA A 707 9.19 29.12 -24.30
N THR A 708 9.08 30.39 -24.69
CA THR A 708 9.82 30.99 -25.81
C THR A 708 10.50 32.27 -25.31
N PHE A 709 11.81 32.19 -25.10
CA PHE A 709 12.65 33.18 -24.43
C PHE A 709 13.32 34.09 -25.47
N CYS A 710 12.67 35.20 -25.81
CA CYS A 710 12.96 35.95 -27.05
C CYS A 710 14.04 37.05 -27.03
N LYS A 711 14.89 37.16 -26.00
CA LYS A 711 15.88 38.25 -25.91
C LYS A 711 17.30 37.81 -25.55
N PRO A 712 18.22 37.82 -26.50
CA PRO A 712 19.40 38.68 -26.49
C PRO A 712 19.05 40.08 -27.06
N ASN A 713 19.97 41.04 -26.92
CA ASN A 713 20.12 42.12 -27.91
C ASN A 713 21.13 41.65 -28.97
#